data_AF-A0A3E0NZK3-F1
#
_entry.id   AF-A0A3E0NZK3-F1
#
_cell.length_a   1.000
_cell.length_b   1.000
_cell.length_c   1.000
_cell.angle_alpha   90.00
_cell.angle_beta   90.00
_cell.angle_gamma   90.00
#
_symmetry.space_group_name_H-M   'P 1'
#
loop_
_entity.id
_entity.type
_entity.pdbx_description
1 polymer ?
#
loop_
_entity_poly.entity_id
_entity_poly.type
_entity_poly.pdbx_seq_one_letter_code
_entity_poly.pdbx_strand_id
1 'polypeptide(L)'
;MKLPVALVSSMALAALLLGCRTPTRAADLSRAVVVVPEGLSPRETKAVEMLRDEIQKRTEIELPLVPKWPEGDAAVIAVGPASLVETFAGPLAADLAGDKDLPAEGFRIRTRGAQLAIAGNDERGVLFGIGYLLRHLKMTHQAIALPEALDVTTAPAYPLRGHQLGYRPKTNSYDAWDLDQWEQYYRDLAVFGTNAIELIPPRSDDAATSPHFPRPQIEMMEGMSRLADEYGLVVWIWYPALDKDYGNPETVEFALKEWETVYKRLPRIDAIFVPGGDPGHTEPAHMMNLLEKQTALLREYHPDAEMWLSPQGFTTEWMQEFKGLLEQEPEWLAGIVFGPQVRPGLPELRKLVPERYPIRRYPDITHSRQSQYPVPDWDLAHALTSAREPINPRPTGQATIFRVLQPYAIGFLTYSEGCNDDVNKFVWSGLGWDPEKPVIEILREYSRYFLGPALTDDFAQGLLALERNWQGALLTNDEVYQTLARFQDMEAAAGLELMKNWRFQQALYRAYYDAYVRARLIYETDLEARAMDQLRQAEAIGALEAMDKAEAILARADQRVATDWRDRVFELADALFESIRMQTSVGKYKAISVGRGATLDTVDVPLNNRPWLEQRFAALREESVEAERLAGIEEIVDWTNPGPGGFYDDLGKLHAQPHLVVGPGFERDPAFLESSHTGFAGFGPMRTSWKDHAEAMLDGTLKMRYENLDPEASYKMRVVYAGDDAEKPMRCVAGDDIEIHPYITRKRPIAPVEFDIPREATKSGTLELTWHGPKGIGSNGRNVQVSEIWIIKK
;
A
#
# COMPACT_ATOMS: atom_id res chain seq x y z
N MET A 1 -33.64 -61.79 32.34
CA MET A 1 -33.10 -62.08 30.99
C MET A 1 -31.81 -61.28 30.85
N LYS A 2 -30.68 -61.87 31.28
CA LYS A 2 -29.45 -62.15 30.50
C LYS A 2 -28.90 -60.92 29.76
N LEU A 3 -27.67 -60.42 29.90
CA LEU A 3 -26.48 -60.64 30.76
C LEU A 3 -25.52 -59.44 30.47
N PRO A 4 -24.55 -59.10 31.34
CA PRO A 4 -23.54 -58.05 31.11
C PRO A 4 -22.15 -58.58 30.65
N VAL A 5 -21.21 -57.64 30.39
CA VAL A 5 -19.72 -57.76 30.44
C VAL A 5 -18.91 -57.98 29.13
N ALA A 6 -17.89 -57.12 28.99
CA ALA A 6 -16.56 -57.22 28.33
C ALA A 6 -16.41 -57.20 26.80
N LEU A 7 -15.70 -56.18 26.28
CA LEU A 7 -14.31 -56.29 25.75
C LEU A 7 -13.89 -54.92 25.13
N VAL A 8 -13.05 -54.15 25.83
CA VAL A 8 -12.21 -53.11 25.20
C VAL A 8 -10.81 -53.26 25.78
N SER A 9 -10.03 -54.13 25.17
CA SER A 9 -8.58 -54.20 25.30
C SER A 9 -8.05 -54.98 24.11
N SER A 10 -7.05 -54.42 23.43
CA SER A 10 -6.30 -54.96 22.28
C SER A 10 -6.64 -54.37 20.92
N MET A 11 -6.41 -53.06 20.72
CA MET A 11 -6.04 -52.52 19.38
C MET A 11 -5.43 -51.10 19.46
N ALA A 12 -4.54 -50.85 20.43
CA ALA A 12 -3.85 -49.56 20.58
C ALA A 12 -2.33 -49.72 20.73
N LEU A 13 -1.73 -50.65 19.99
CA LEU A 13 -0.27 -50.82 19.94
C LEU A 13 0.22 -51.20 18.54
N ALA A 14 -0.23 -50.47 17.50
CA ALA A 14 0.28 -50.60 16.14
C ALA A 14 -0.03 -49.35 15.28
N ALA A 15 0.28 -48.14 15.75
CA ALA A 15 0.26 -46.93 14.92
C ALA A 15 1.10 -45.77 15.49
N LEU A 16 2.19 -46.07 16.21
CA LEU A 16 3.18 -45.10 16.65
C LEU A 16 4.57 -45.51 16.13
N LEU A 17 4.65 -45.70 14.82
CA LEU A 17 5.86 -45.46 14.06
C LEU A 17 5.63 -44.14 13.30
N LEU A 18 5.47 -43.05 14.05
CA LEU A 18 5.85 -41.75 13.52
C LEU A 18 7.33 -41.89 13.15
N GLY A 19 7.61 -41.90 11.84
CA GLY A 19 8.96 -41.87 11.34
C GLY A 19 9.68 -40.67 11.97
N CYS A 20 10.60 -40.94 12.88
CA CYS A 20 11.68 -40.02 13.18
C CYS A 20 12.37 -39.72 11.86
N ARG A 21 11.98 -38.64 11.19
CA ARG A 21 12.83 -38.01 10.18
C ARG A 21 14.08 -37.60 10.94
N THR A 22 15.15 -38.38 10.79
CA THR A 22 16.49 -37.95 11.18
C THR A 22 16.69 -36.55 10.62
N PRO A 23 17.07 -35.55 11.44
CA PRO A 23 17.31 -34.22 10.92
C PRO A 23 18.35 -34.35 9.80
N THR A 24 17.92 -34.05 8.57
CA THR A 24 18.82 -33.91 7.43
C THR A 24 19.85 -32.87 7.83
N ARG A 25 21.11 -33.29 7.95
CA ARG A 25 22.21 -32.39 8.27
C ARG A 25 22.24 -31.31 7.19
N ALA A 26 22.24 -30.03 7.60
CA ALA A 26 22.36 -28.91 6.67
C ALA A 26 23.54 -29.15 5.71
N ALA A 27 23.29 -28.96 4.42
CA ALA A 27 24.30 -29.15 3.39
C ALA A 27 25.21 -27.93 3.32
N ASP A 28 26.52 -28.15 3.47
CA ASP A 28 27.53 -27.12 3.31
C ASP A 28 27.85 -26.95 1.82
N LEU A 29 27.57 -25.75 1.30
CA LEU A 29 27.79 -25.36 -0.10
C LEU A 29 28.94 -24.36 -0.23
N SER A 30 29.69 -24.09 0.84
CA SER A 30 30.78 -23.09 0.86
C SER A 30 31.94 -23.45 -0.06
N ARG A 31 32.01 -24.70 -0.52
CA ARG A 31 33.00 -25.20 -1.50
C ARG A 31 32.32 -25.73 -2.76
N ALA A 32 31.08 -25.33 -3.02
CA ALA A 32 30.36 -25.80 -4.19
C ALA A 32 31.00 -25.29 -5.48
N VAL A 33 30.84 -26.07 -6.55
CA VAL A 33 31.03 -25.59 -7.92
C VAL A 33 29.67 -25.37 -8.56
N VAL A 34 29.56 -24.34 -9.39
CA VAL A 34 28.37 -24.10 -10.21
C VAL A 34 28.53 -24.84 -11.53
N VAL A 35 27.65 -25.79 -11.80
CA VAL A 35 27.66 -26.57 -13.05
C VAL A 35 26.60 -26.00 -13.99
N VAL A 36 27.01 -25.64 -15.21
CA VAL A 36 26.08 -25.16 -16.25
C VAL A 36 26.29 -25.91 -17.56
N PRO A 37 25.24 -26.17 -18.34
CA PRO A 37 25.39 -26.77 -19.66
C PRO A 37 26.01 -25.79 -20.66
N GLU A 38 26.57 -26.32 -21.74
CA GLU A 38 26.84 -25.52 -22.93
C GLU A 38 25.51 -25.10 -23.60
N GLY A 39 25.48 -23.93 -24.24
CA GLY A 39 24.33 -23.48 -25.02
C GLY A 39 23.26 -22.72 -24.23
N LEU A 40 23.58 -22.18 -23.05
CA LEU A 40 22.72 -21.22 -22.37
C LEU A 40 22.44 -19.99 -23.24
N SER A 41 21.23 -19.46 -23.15
CA SER A 41 20.90 -18.16 -23.72
C SER A 41 21.65 -17.02 -23.00
N PRO A 42 21.73 -15.82 -23.59
CA PRO A 42 22.30 -14.65 -22.90
C PRO A 42 21.61 -14.35 -21.56
N ARG A 43 20.28 -14.49 -21.49
CA ARG A 43 19.49 -14.24 -20.26
C ARG A 43 19.72 -15.33 -19.22
N GLU A 44 19.80 -16.59 -19.63
CA GLU A 44 20.14 -17.70 -18.72
C GLU A 44 21.56 -17.53 -18.16
N THR A 45 22.51 -17.09 -18.99
CA THR A 45 23.87 -16.77 -18.57
C THR A 45 23.87 -15.64 -17.53
N LYS A 46 23.15 -14.54 -17.80
CA LYS A 46 22.98 -13.42 -16.87
C LYS A 46 22.34 -13.85 -15.55
N ALA A 47 21.37 -14.78 -15.57
CA ALA A 47 20.77 -15.32 -14.36
C ALA A 47 21.78 -16.14 -13.51
N VAL A 48 22.65 -16.92 -14.15
CA VAL A 48 23.74 -17.65 -13.47
C VAL A 48 24.79 -16.69 -12.90
N GLU A 49 25.12 -15.61 -13.61
CA GLU A 49 25.99 -14.55 -13.09
C GLU A 49 25.38 -13.93 -11.83
N MET A 50 24.10 -13.58 -11.87
CA MET A 50 23.37 -13.08 -10.70
C MET A 50 23.45 -14.06 -9.51
N LEU A 51 23.29 -15.36 -9.71
CA LEU A 51 23.47 -16.36 -8.63
C LEU A 51 24.84 -16.23 -7.96
N ARG A 52 25.91 -16.16 -8.76
CA ARG A 52 27.29 -16.07 -8.26
C ARG A 52 27.54 -14.73 -7.56
N ASP A 53 27.09 -13.63 -8.15
CA ASP A 53 27.22 -12.27 -7.62
C ASP A 53 26.52 -12.14 -6.26
N GLU A 54 25.26 -12.59 -6.16
CA GLU A 54 24.48 -12.44 -4.92
C GLU A 54 25.03 -13.31 -3.78
N ILE A 55 25.60 -14.48 -4.10
CA ILE A 55 26.32 -15.33 -3.14
C ILE A 55 27.62 -14.65 -2.70
N GLN A 56 28.45 -14.21 -3.65
CA GLN A 56 29.74 -13.59 -3.37
C GLN A 56 29.55 -12.31 -2.54
N LYS A 57 28.58 -11.46 -2.89
CA LYS A 57 28.25 -10.22 -2.18
C LYS A 57 27.92 -10.46 -0.70
N ARG A 58 27.28 -11.58 -0.36
CA ARG A 58 26.84 -11.89 1.02
C ARG A 58 27.83 -12.74 1.82
N THR A 59 28.72 -13.46 1.14
CA THR A 59 29.57 -14.48 1.77
C THR A 59 31.06 -14.29 1.54
N GLU A 60 31.46 -13.44 0.60
CA GLU A 60 32.83 -13.32 0.06
C GLU A 60 33.40 -14.62 -0.53
N ILE A 61 32.55 -15.61 -0.80
CA ILE A 61 32.93 -16.86 -1.46
C ILE A 61 32.66 -16.71 -2.97
N GLU A 62 33.70 -16.92 -3.76
CA GLU A 62 33.57 -17.05 -5.21
C GLU A 62 33.39 -18.54 -5.58
N LEU A 63 32.22 -18.88 -6.12
CA LEU A 63 31.95 -20.24 -6.60
C LEU A 63 32.47 -20.40 -8.03
N PRO A 64 33.34 -21.39 -8.32
CA PRO A 64 33.82 -21.66 -9.67
C PRO A 64 32.69 -22.14 -10.59
N LEU A 65 32.71 -21.67 -11.84
CA LEU A 65 31.80 -22.15 -12.89
C LEU A 65 32.50 -23.26 -13.69
N VAL A 66 31.82 -24.40 -13.88
CA VAL A 66 32.36 -25.54 -14.64
C VAL A 66 31.30 -26.09 -15.63
N PRO A 67 31.71 -26.59 -16.81
CA PRO A 67 30.78 -27.06 -17.83
C PRO A 67 30.31 -28.51 -17.64
N LYS A 68 30.89 -29.23 -16.68
CA LYS A 68 30.63 -30.66 -16.44
C LYS A 68 30.55 -30.95 -14.96
N TRP A 69 29.69 -31.90 -14.62
CA TRP A 69 29.57 -32.41 -13.26
C TRP A 69 30.91 -32.98 -12.77
N PRO A 70 31.42 -32.57 -11.59
CA PRO A 70 32.70 -33.05 -11.06
C PRO A 70 32.62 -34.53 -10.63
N GLU A 71 33.73 -35.26 -10.75
CA GLU A 71 33.82 -36.63 -10.22
C GLU A 71 33.82 -36.62 -8.67
N GLY A 72 33.18 -37.63 -8.05
CA GLY A 72 33.14 -37.82 -6.60
C GLY A 72 32.02 -37.05 -5.88
N ASP A 73 32.21 -36.83 -4.57
CA ASP A 73 31.19 -36.28 -3.65
C ASP A 73 31.33 -34.75 -3.46
N ALA A 74 31.79 -34.03 -4.49
CA ALA A 74 31.89 -32.57 -4.43
C ALA A 74 30.51 -31.92 -4.21
N ALA A 75 30.49 -30.79 -3.50
CA ALA A 75 29.31 -29.95 -3.41
C ALA A 75 29.04 -29.30 -4.78
N VAL A 76 27.79 -29.33 -5.24
CA VAL A 76 27.41 -28.90 -6.59
C VAL A 76 26.13 -28.09 -6.55
N ILE A 77 26.13 -26.98 -7.28
CA ILE A 77 24.93 -26.20 -7.65
C ILE A 77 24.83 -26.25 -9.17
N ALA A 78 24.04 -27.18 -9.68
CA ALA A 78 23.80 -27.36 -11.11
C ALA A 78 22.61 -26.51 -11.56
N VAL A 79 22.75 -25.75 -12.65
CA VAL A 79 21.70 -24.83 -13.13
C VAL A 79 21.62 -24.86 -14.65
N GLY A 80 20.40 -24.96 -15.18
CA GLY A 80 20.17 -24.87 -16.63
C GLY A 80 18.71 -25.09 -17.02
N PRO A 81 18.40 -24.97 -18.32
CA PRO A 81 17.07 -25.24 -18.84
C PRO A 81 16.74 -26.73 -18.77
N ALA A 82 15.46 -27.03 -18.56
CA ALA A 82 14.89 -28.37 -18.50
C ALA A 82 15.19 -29.20 -19.75
N SER A 83 15.28 -28.56 -20.92
CA SER A 83 15.61 -29.20 -22.20
C SER A 83 17.02 -29.79 -22.23
N LEU A 84 17.93 -29.30 -21.38
CA LEU A 84 19.33 -29.72 -21.31
C LEU A 84 19.66 -30.50 -20.02
N VAL A 85 18.65 -30.92 -19.24
CA VAL A 85 18.86 -31.52 -17.90
C VAL A 85 19.86 -32.67 -17.86
N GLU A 86 19.89 -33.52 -18.89
CA GLU A 86 20.80 -34.67 -19.00
C GLU A 86 22.27 -34.27 -19.12
N THR A 87 22.58 -33.03 -19.54
CA THR A 87 23.95 -32.58 -19.78
C THR A 87 24.61 -31.96 -18.56
N PHE A 88 23.82 -31.46 -17.59
CA PHE A 88 24.36 -30.71 -16.44
C PHE A 88 23.90 -31.21 -15.06
N ALA A 89 22.81 -31.98 -14.94
CA ALA A 89 22.25 -32.34 -13.63
C ALA A 89 22.84 -33.62 -13.01
N GLY A 90 23.75 -34.31 -13.70
CA GLY A 90 24.50 -35.46 -13.19
C GLY A 90 23.61 -36.52 -12.50
N PRO A 91 23.87 -36.90 -11.24
CA PRO A 91 23.12 -37.92 -10.51
C PRO A 91 21.66 -37.52 -10.20
N LEU A 92 21.30 -36.25 -10.39
CA LEU A 92 19.94 -35.71 -10.19
C LEU A 92 19.14 -35.62 -11.50
N ALA A 93 19.74 -35.96 -12.66
CA ALA A 93 19.08 -35.82 -13.96
C ALA A 93 17.76 -36.61 -14.04
N ALA A 94 17.76 -37.87 -13.59
CA ALA A 94 16.56 -38.71 -13.56
C ALA A 94 15.46 -38.15 -12.65
N ASP A 95 15.83 -37.60 -11.49
CA ASP A 95 14.90 -37.01 -10.51
C ASP A 95 14.26 -35.71 -11.02
N LEU A 96 14.91 -35.06 -11.98
CA LEU A 96 14.40 -33.87 -12.66
C LEU A 96 13.66 -34.20 -13.96
N ALA A 97 14.01 -35.27 -14.67
CA ALA A 97 13.48 -35.58 -16.00
C ALA A 97 11.99 -36.02 -16.02
N GLY A 98 11.41 -36.39 -14.87
CA GLY A 98 10.06 -36.96 -14.77
C GLY A 98 8.88 -36.01 -15.01
N ASP A 99 9.06 -34.70 -14.81
CA ASP A 99 7.98 -33.69 -14.81
C ASP A 99 8.25 -32.61 -15.88
N LYS A 100 8.10 -32.97 -17.16
CA LYS A 100 8.45 -32.08 -18.29
C LYS A 100 7.38 -31.04 -18.64
N ASP A 101 6.16 -31.19 -18.15
CA ASP A 101 5.00 -30.36 -18.54
C ASP A 101 4.70 -29.25 -17.51
N LEU A 102 5.72 -28.50 -17.10
CA LEU A 102 5.49 -27.31 -16.27
C LEU A 102 4.95 -26.16 -17.13
N PRO A 103 4.11 -25.28 -16.56
CA PRO A 103 3.79 -23.99 -17.18
C PRO A 103 5.04 -23.13 -17.43
N ALA A 104 4.89 -22.08 -18.24
CA ALA A 104 5.91 -21.05 -18.41
C ALA A 104 6.38 -20.53 -17.04
N GLU A 105 7.66 -20.17 -16.94
CA GLU A 105 8.33 -19.67 -15.75
C GLU A 105 8.45 -20.69 -14.60
N GLY A 106 7.92 -21.91 -14.76
CA GLY A 106 8.06 -22.99 -13.79
C GLY A 106 9.48 -23.54 -13.69
N PHE A 107 9.79 -24.15 -12.55
CA PHE A 107 11.10 -24.78 -12.33
C PHE A 107 11.02 -25.98 -11.38
N ARG A 108 12.11 -26.73 -11.36
CA ARG A 108 12.34 -27.87 -10.46
C ARG A 108 13.66 -27.72 -9.73
N ILE A 109 13.68 -28.09 -8.45
CA ILE A 109 14.89 -28.16 -7.63
C ILE A 109 14.92 -29.51 -6.91
N ARG A 110 16.02 -30.25 -7.07
CA ARG A 110 16.28 -31.50 -6.35
C ARG A 110 17.59 -31.40 -5.60
N THR A 111 17.67 -32.09 -4.47
CA THR A 111 18.86 -32.13 -3.62
C THR A 111 19.20 -33.56 -3.19
N ARG A 112 20.50 -33.86 -3.09
CA ARG A 112 21.04 -35.08 -2.53
C ARG A 112 22.34 -34.76 -1.79
N GLY A 113 22.25 -34.60 -0.47
CA GLY A 113 23.39 -34.12 0.32
C GLY A 113 23.78 -32.69 -0.09
N ALA A 114 25.06 -32.47 -0.41
CA ALA A 114 25.58 -31.17 -0.88
C ALA A 114 25.49 -30.98 -2.41
N GLN A 115 24.74 -31.84 -3.10
CA GLN A 115 24.49 -31.74 -4.53
C GLN A 115 23.05 -31.26 -4.76
N LEU A 116 22.90 -30.20 -5.54
CA LEU A 116 21.63 -29.59 -5.90
C LEU A 116 21.60 -29.31 -7.41
N ALA A 117 20.45 -29.51 -8.04
CA ALA A 117 20.22 -29.13 -9.43
C ALA A 117 18.91 -28.36 -9.59
N ILE A 118 18.95 -27.28 -10.39
CA ILE A 118 17.82 -26.43 -10.78
C ILE A 118 17.57 -26.63 -12.27
N ALA A 119 16.34 -26.99 -12.64
CA ALA A 119 15.89 -27.07 -14.03
C ALA A 119 14.73 -26.11 -14.27
N GLY A 120 14.99 -25.02 -15.01
CA GLY A 120 13.97 -24.05 -15.41
C GLY A 120 13.23 -24.49 -16.67
N ASN A 121 11.92 -24.30 -16.73
CA ASN A 121 11.12 -24.67 -17.90
C ASN A 121 11.40 -23.79 -19.13
N ASP A 122 11.78 -22.53 -18.87
CA ASP A 122 12.23 -21.52 -19.82
C ASP A 122 13.28 -20.60 -19.17
N GLU A 123 13.71 -19.55 -19.88
CA GLU A 123 14.72 -18.58 -19.39
C GLU A 123 14.34 -17.99 -18.02
N ARG A 124 13.06 -17.65 -17.82
CA ARG A 124 12.57 -17.09 -16.55
C ARG A 124 12.41 -18.18 -15.48
N GLY A 125 12.09 -19.40 -15.86
CA GLY A 125 12.14 -20.56 -14.95
C GLY A 125 13.54 -20.78 -14.37
N VAL A 126 14.59 -20.57 -15.16
CA VAL A 126 15.98 -20.60 -14.66
C VAL A 126 16.21 -19.48 -13.64
N LEU A 127 15.85 -18.24 -14.01
CA LEU A 127 15.97 -17.07 -13.14
C LEU A 127 15.22 -17.23 -11.80
N PHE A 128 13.97 -17.68 -11.85
CA PHE A 128 13.15 -17.83 -10.64
C PHE A 128 13.54 -19.05 -9.80
N GLY A 129 14.04 -20.12 -10.42
CA GLY A 129 14.65 -21.24 -9.70
C GLY A 129 15.89 -20.80 -8.91
N ILE A 130 16.75 -19.97 -9.52
CA ILE A 130 17.88 -19.32 -8.84
C ILE A 130 17.39 -18.44 -7.69
N GLY A 131 16.40 -17.59 -7.94
CA GLY A 131 15.78 -16.74 -6.91
C GLY A 131 15.26 -17.56 -5.73
N TYR A 132 14.53 -18.64 -6.01
CA TYR A 132 14.05 -19.55 -4.97
C TYR A 132 15.20 -20.13 -4.14
N LEU A 133 16.27 -20.62 -4.78
CA LEU A 133 17.44 -21.11 -4.06
C LEU A 133 18.03 -20.02 -3.14
N LEU A 134 18.26 -18.81 -3.67
CA LEU A 134 18.84 -17.69 -2.93
C LEU A 134 18.04 -17.34 -1.67
N ARG A 135 16.71 -17.37 -1.73
CA ARG A 135 15.85 -17.16 -0.55
C ARG A 135 15.95 -18.28 0.49
N HIS A 136 16.35 -19.49 0.06
CA HIS A 136 16.41 -20.69 0.90
C HIS A 136 17.79 -20.94 1.53
N LEU A 137 18.86 -20.36 0.98
CA LEU A 137 20.21 -20.43 1.55
C LEU A 137 20.32 -19.64 2.86
N LYS A 138 21.14 -20.16 3.78
CA LYS A 138 21.72 -19.38 4.88
C LYS A 138 23.11 -18.91 4.42
N MET A 139 23.20 -17.63 4.13
CA MET A 139 24.43 -16.97 3.69
C MET A 139 24.96 -16.09 4.83
N THR A 140 26.19 -16.36 5.25
CA THR A 140 26.93 -15.51 6.18
C THR A 140 28.36 -15.35 5.65
N HIS A 141 29.13 -14.45 6.25
CA HIS A 141 30.55 -14.30 5.95
C HIS A 141 31.24 -15.68 5.93
N GLN A 142 31.88 -16.02 4.81
CA GLN A 142 32.62 -17.25 4.56
C GLN A 142 31.82 -18.56 4.76
N ALA A 143 30.49 -18.53 4.69
CA ALA A 143 29.68 -19.75 4.77
C ALA A 143 28.39 -19.68 3.93
N ILE A 144 28.12 -20.78 3.23
CA ILE A 144 26.88 -21.04 2.50
C ILE A 144 26.31 -22.37 2.97
N ALA A 145 25.12 -22.36 3.54
CA ALA A 145 24.44 -23.58 3.97
C ALA A 145 23.02 -23.66 3.39
N LEU A 146 22.64 -24.85 2.96
CA LEU A 146 21.26 -25.20 2.68
C LEU A 146 20.68 -25.96 3.89
N PRO A 147 19.78 -25.36 4.70
CA PRO A 147 19.33 -25.94 5.95
C PRO A 147 18.55 -27.24 5.79
N GLU A 148 17.75 -27.33 4.73
CA GLU A 148 16.84 -28.43 4.45
C GLU A 148 16.96 -28.85 2.99
N ALA A 149 16.86 -30.16 2.76
CA ALA A 149 16.83 -30.71 1.40
C ALA A 149 15.63 -30.12 0.64
N LEU A 150 15.88 -29.58 -0.55
CA LEU A 150 14.85 -29.09 -1.45
C LEU A 150 14.40 -30.22 -2.39
N ASP A 151 13.10 -30.42 -2.43
CA ASP A 151 12.38 -31.22 -3.44
C ASP A 151 11.18 -30.39 -3.89
N VAL A 152 11.41 -29.60 -4.94
CA VAL A 152 10.51 -28.52 -5.35
C VAL A 152 10.16 -28.70 -6.82
N THR A 153 8.88 -28.73 -7.14
CA THR A 153 8.34 -28.62 -8.50
C THR A 153 7.24 -27.56 -8.43
N THR A 154 7.44 -26.40 -9.04
CA THR A 154 6.49 -25.28 -8.89
C THR A 154 6.50 -24.36 -10.11
N ALA A 155 5.41 -23.63 -10.27
CA ALA A 155 5.20 -22.60 -11.30
C ALA A 155 4.29 -21.52 -10.71
N PRO A 156 4.32 -20.28 -11.23
CA PRO A 156 3.52 -19.21 -10.67
C PRO A 156 2.02 -19.44 -10.91
N ALA A 157 1.19 -19.08 -9.94
CA ALA A 157 -0.26 -19.13 -10.08
C ALA A 157 -0.81 -18.06 -11.04
N TYR A 158 -0.15 -16.89 -11.11
CA TYR A 158 -0.56 -15.79 -11.98
C TYR A 158 0.52 -15.45 -13.00
N PRO A 159 0.20 -15.34 -14.31
CA PRO A 159 1.19 -15.06 -15.36
C PRO A 159 1.77 -13.65 -15.36
N LEU A 160 1.13 -12.67 -14.70
CA LEU A 160 1.65 -11.29 -14.61
C LEU A 160 1.88 -10.89 -13.14
N ARG A 161 3.13 -10.57 -12.80
CA ARG A 161 3.57 -10.22 -11.45
C ARG A 161 4.61 -9.11 -11.55
N GLY A 162 4.18 -7.87 -11.39
CA GLY A 162 5.06 -6.71 -11.60
C GLY A 162 4.80 -5.53 -10.69
N HIS A 163 5.65 -4.50 -10.85
CA HIS A 163 5.52 -3.23 -10.15
C HIS A 163 5.86 -2.05 -11.07
N GLN A 164 5.19 -0.92 -10.87
CA GLN A 164 5.57 0.34 -11.49
C GLN A 164 6.78 0.95 -10.79
N LEU A 165 7.80 1.29 -11.58
CA LEU A 165 9.08 1.84 -11.14
C LEU A 165 9.32 3.15 -11.88
N GLY A 166 8.67 4.22 -11.39
CA GLY A 166 8.68 5.53 -12.03
C GLY A 166 9.93 6.36 -11.72
N TYR A 167 10.82 6.55 -12.70
CA TYR A 167 11.89 7.55 -12.61
C TYR A 167 11.35 8.97 -12.90
N ARG A 168 10.76 9.59 -11.87
CA ARG A 168 10.12 10.92 -11.97
C ARG A 168 10.17 11.69 -10.65
N PRO A 169 10.09 13.04 -10.67
CA PRO A 169 10.24 13.86 -9.46
C PRO A 169 9.13 13.67 -8.39
N LYS A 170 8.01 13.03 -8.75
CA LYS A 170 6.93 12.72 -7.80
C LYS A 170 7.33 11.72 -6.73
N THR A 171 8.29 10.85 -7.04
CA THR A 171 8.70 9.74 -6.17
C THR A 171 9.53 10.20 -4.99
N ASN A 172 9.48 9.46 -3.88
CA ASN A 172 10.22 9.81 -2.66
C ASN A 172 11.66 9.23 -2.61
N SER A 173 12.14 8.62 -3.71
CA SER A 173 13.47 7.97 -3.77
C SER A 173 13.95 7.64 -5.19
N TYR A 174 13.07 7.11 -6.06
CA TYR A 174 13.45 6.53 -7.35
C TYR A 174 14.09 7.51 -8.34
N ASP A 175 13.73 8.78 -8.31
CA ASP A 175 14.36 9.82 -9.12
C ASP A 175 15.86 9.99 -8.85
N ALA A 176 16.33 9.61 -7.68
CA ALA A 176 17.73 9.73 -7.29
C ALA A 176 18.58 8.48 -7.61
N TRP A 177 17.97 7.41 -8.11
CA TRP A 177 18.65 6.13 -8.33
C TRP A 177 19.39 6.09 -9.66
N ASP A 178 20.58 5.50 -9.66
CA ASP A 178 21.35 5.23 -10.88
C ASP A 178 21.06 3.82 -11.44
N LEU A 179 21.68 3.45 -12.57
CA LEU A 179 21.42 2.16 -13.21
C LEU A 179 21.93 0.96 -12.38
N ASP A 180 23.00 1.12 -11.61
CA ASP A 180 23.54 0.04 -10.78
C ASP A 180 22.55 -0.27 -9.64
N GLN A 181 21.97 0.78 -9.06
CA GLN A 181 20.88 0.65 -8.08
C GLN A 181 19.62 0.02 -8.71
N TRP A 182 19.23 0.44 -9.91
CA TRP A 182 18.10 -0.18 -10.62
C TRP A 182 18.34 -1.64 -10.94
N GLU A 183 19.54 -2.02 -11.42
CA GLU A 183 19.89 -3.41 -11.70
C GLU A 183 19.79 -4.25 -10.41
N GLN A 184 20.38 -3.78 -9.30
CA GLN A 184 20.24 -4.47 -8.02
C GLN A 184 18.79 -4.64 -7.61
N TYR A 185 17.96 -3.60 -7.78
CA TYR A 185 16.56 -3.67 -7.40
C TYR A 185 15.75 -4.61 -8.31
N TYR A 186 16.05 -4.69 -9.60
CA TYR A 186 15.45 -5.66 -10.51
C TYR A 186 15.83 -7.10 -10.12
N ARG A 187 17.10 -7.33 -9.76
CA ARG A 187 17.56 -8.61 -9.21
C ARG A 187 16.78 -8.96 -7.95
N ASP A 188 16.63 -8.02 -7.02
CA ASP A 188 15.89 -8.22 -5.77
C ASP A 188 14.43 -8.63 -6.04
N LEU A 189 13.73 -7.93 -6.94
CA LEU A 189 12.35 -8.26 -7.33
C LEU A 189 12.27 -9.63 -8.04
N ALA A 190 13.18 -9.91 -8.96
CA ALA A 190 13.25 -11.18 -9.69
C ALA A 190 13.51 -12.37 -8.74
N VAL A 191 14.30 -12.18 -7.68
CA VAL A 191 14.50 -13.19 -6.63
C VAL A 191 13.16 -13.63 -6.03
N PHE A 192 12.14 -12.78 -6.00
CA PHE A 192 10.79 -13.08 -5.51
C PHE A 192 9.77 -13.46 -6.59
N GLY A 193 10.21 -13.66 -7.83
CA GLY A 193 9.35 -14.10 -8.93
C GLY A 193 8.62 -12.98 -9.64
N THR A 194 8.99 -11.71 -9.43
CA THR A 194 8.52 -10.59 -10.26
C THR A 194 9.00 -10.79 -11.70
N ASN A 195 8.08 -10.73 -12.67
CA ASN A 195 8.37 -10.94 -14.09
C ASN A 195 8.12 -9.72 -14.98
N ALA A 196 7.58 -8.63 -14.43
CA ALA A 196 7.24 -7.43 -15.19
C ALA A 196 7.64 -6.14 -14.46
N ILE A 197 8.11 -5.16 -15.23
CA ILE A 197 8.48 -3.83 -14.77
C ILE A 197 7.71 -2.79 -15.59
N GLU A 198 7.04 -1.86 -14.93
CA GLU A 198 6.33 -0.77 -15.61
C GLU A 198 7.07 0.57 -15.44
N LEU A 199 7.49 1.14 -16.56
CA LEU A 199 8.22 2.40 -16.65
C LEU A 199 7.25 3.57 -16.85
N ILE A 200 7.76 4.80 -16.68
CA ILE A 200 7.03 6.04 -16.94
C ILE A 200 7.80 6.85 -17.98
N PRO A 201 7.13 7.41 -19.02
CA PRO A 201 7.77 8.22 -20.05
C PRO A 201 8.28 9.55 -19.47
N PRO A 202 9.24 10.21 -20.15
CA PRO A 202 9.74 11.52 -19.74
C PRO A 202 8.62 12.57 -19.58
N ARG A 203 7.65 12.58 -20.52
CA ARG A 203 6.48 13.46 -20.44
C ARG A 203 5.38 12.78 -19.62
N SER A 204 5.17 13.30 -18.41
CA SER A 204 4.08 12.95 -17.49
C SER A 204 3.42 14.22 -16.96
N ASP A 205 2.55 14.11 -15.96
CA ASP A 205 1.96 15.26 -15.25
C ASP A 205 2.91 15.90 -14.22
N ASP A 206 4.18 15.52 -14.24
CA ASP A 206 5.22 15.98 -13.34
C ASP A 206 6.14 17.06 -13.92
N ALA A 207 6.96 17.63 -13.03
CA ALA A 207 8.08 18.46 -13.47
C ALA A 207 9.02 17.68 -14.40
N ALA A 208 9.54 18.35 -15.43
CA ALA A 208 10.45 17.73 -16.41
C ALA A 208 11.85 17.39 -15.84
N THR A 209 12.15 17.81 -14.60
CA THR A 209 13.44 17.53 -13.95
C THR A 209 13.27 17.40 -12.43
N SER A 210 14.14 16.61 -11.81
CA SER A 210 14.34 16.54 -10.36
C SER A 210 15.74 17.07 -10.01
N PRO A 211 15.92 17.74 -8.85
CA PRO A 211 17.25 18.07 -8.34
C PRO A 211 18.14 16.84 -8.10
N HIS A 212 17.56 15.64 -8.04
CA HIS A 212 18.28 14.40 -7.73
C HIS A 212 18.64 13.55 -8.94
N PHE A 213 18.08 13.85 -10.12
CA PHE A 213 18.29 13.03 -11.31
C PHE A 213 19.78 12.81 -11.61
N PRO A 214 20.31 11.57 -11.54
CA PRO A 214 21.68 11.31 -11.97
C PRO A 214 21.86 11.39 -13.48
N ARG A 215 20.77 11.36 -14.26
CA ARG A 215 20.78 11.46 -15.73
C ARG A 215 19.42 11.92 -16.29
N PRO A 216 19.35 12.36 -17.56
CA PRO A 216 18.09 12.68 -18.22
C PRO A 216 17.11 11.50 -18.25
N GLN A 217 15.81 11.77 -18.14
CA GLN A 217 14.77 10.73 -18.03
C GLN A 217 14.77 9.73 -19.18
N ILE A 218 14.90 10.18 -20.44
CA ILE A 218 14.90 9.26 -21.59
C ILE A 218 16.12 8.33 -21.59
N GLU A 219 17.28 8.81 -21.15
CA GLU A 219 18.49 7.99 -21.04
C GLU A 219 18.36 6.98 -19.89
N MET A 220 17.73 7.37 -18.78
CA MET A 220 17.41 6.45 -17.70
C MET A 220 16.42 5.37 -18.17
N MET A 221 15.32 5.78 -18.79
CA MET A 221 14.28 4.87 -19.26
C MET A 221 14.83 3.86 -20.27
N GLU A 222 15.72 4.28 -21.16
CA GLU A 222 16.46 3.39 -22.07
C GLU A 222 17.32 2.37 -21.33
N GLY A 223 18.08 2.81 -20.32
CA GLY A 223 18.87 1.92 -19.48
C GLY A 223 18.01 0.93 -18.70
N MET A 224 16.91 1.39 -18.10
CA MET A 224 15.96 0.57 -17.35
C MET A 224 15.27 -0.48 -18.24
N SER A 225 14.90 -0.14 -19.48
CA SER A 225 14.34 -1.09 -20.46
C SER A 225 15.38 -2.14 -20.86
N ARG A 226 16.63 -1.73 -21.09
CA ARG A 226 17.75 -2.64 -21.38
C ARG A 226 18.00 -3.63 -20.24
N LEU A 227 18.08 -3.13 -19.00
CA LEU A 227 18.26 -3.96 -17.81
C LEU A 227 17.15 -4.99 -17.67
N ALA A 228 15.88 -4.59 -17.86
CA ALA A 228 14.76 -5.53 -17.82
C ALA A 228 14.91 -6.64 -18.88
N ASP A 229 15.35 -6.28 -20.10
CA ASP A 229 15.56 -7.24 -21.17
C ASP A 229 16.68 -8.27 -20.89
N GLU A 230 17.77 -7.84 -20.26
CA GLU A 230 18.90 -8.70 -19.86
C GLU A 230 18.48 -9.83 -18.90
N TYR A 231 17.42 -9.61 -18.11
CA TYR A 231 16.81 -10.62 -17.22
C TYR A 231 15.55 -11.27 -17.81
N GLY A 232 15.16 -10.91 -19.03
CA GLY A 232 13.93 -11.42 -19.66
C GLY A 232 12.64 -10.93 -19.00
N LEU A 233 12.69 -9.85 -18.22
CA LEU A 233 11.52 -9.23 -17.60
C LEU A 233 10.69 -8.48 -18.65
N VAL A 234 9.37 -8.57 -18.52
CA VAL A 234 8.41 -7.89 -19.39
C VAL A 234 8.42 -6.39 -19.10
N VAL A 235 8.59 -5.57 -20.14
CA VAL A 235 8.64 -4.11 -20.05
C VAL A 235 7.29 -3.53 -20.41
N TRP A 236 6.64 -2.97 -19.39
CA TRP A 236 5.44 -2.17 -19.51
C TRP A 236 5.77 -0.68 -19.49
N ILE A 237 4.91 0.14 -20.09
CA ILE A 237 4.95 1.60 -19.93
C ILE A 237 3.58 2.08 -19.49
N TRP A 238 3.51 2.77 -18.35
CA TRP A 238 2.35 3.60 -18.02
C TRP A 238 2.48 4.92 -18.78
N TYR A 239 1.64 5.14 -19.79
CA TYR A 239 1.75 6.26 -20.72
C TYR A 239 0.44 7.06 -20.76
N PRO A 240 0.33 8.17 -20.01
CA PRO A 240 -0.91 8.95 -19.96
C PRO A 240 -1.11 9.80 -21.21
N ALA A 241 -2.37 9.93 -21.63
CA ALA A 241 -2.80 10.87 -22.65
C ALA A 241 -3.06 12.24 -22.00
N LEU A 242 -2.10 13.16 -22.08
CA LEU A 242 -2.06 14.40 -21.30
C LEU A 242 -2.70 15.61 -21.96
N ASP A 243 -2.90 15.57 -23.28
CA ASP A 243 -3.37 16.72 -24.04
C ASP A 243 -4.88 16.92 -23.84
N LYS A 244 -5.33 18.18 -23.95
CA LYS A 244 -6.67 18.59 -23.54
C LYS A 244 -7.80 17.98 -24.37
N ASP A 245 -7.55 17.73 -25.66
CA ASP A 245 -8.60 17.35 -26.61
C ASP A 245 -8.04 16.49 -27.75
N TYR A 246 -8.29 15.18 -27.68
CA TYR A 246 -7.95 14.22 -28.73
C TYR A 246 -9.02 14.08 -29.82
N GLY A 247 -10.10 14.88 -29.77
CA GLY A 247 -10.99 15.11 -30.90
C GLY A 247 -10.35 15.99 -31.99
N ASN A 248 -9.33 16.78 -31.65
CA ASN A 248 -8.57 17.60 -32.59
C ASN A 248 -7.50 16.75 -33.33
N PRO A 249 -7.54 16.65 -34.68
CA PRO A 249 -6.54 15.92 -35.47
C PRO A 249 -5.10 16.38 -35.26
N GLU A 250 -4.86 17.68 -35.04
CA GLU A 250 -3.50 18.21 -34.80
C GLU A 250 -2.92 17.69 -33.47
N THR A 251 -3.78 17.53 -32.46
CA THR A 251 -3.37 16.99 -31.14
C THR A 251 -3.04 15.51 -31.25
N VAL A 252 -3.82 14.76 -32.04
CA VAL A 252 -3.53 13.36 -32.36
C VAL A 252 -2.20 13.23 -33.12
N GLU A 253 -1.95 14.06 -34.13
CA GLU A 253 -0.69 14.04 -34.89
C GLU A 253 0.52 14.39 -34.00
N PHE A 254 0.37 15.36 -33.10
CA PHE A 254 1.40 15.69 -32.12
C PHE A 254 1.72 14.50 -31.20
N ALA A 255 0.70 13.88 -30.60
CA ALA A 255 0.88 12.75 -29.69
C ALA A 255 1.50 11.53 -30.38
N LEU A 256 1.13 11.25 -31.64
CA LEU A 256 1.76 10.20 -32.43
C LEU A 256 3.26 10.46 -32.58
N LYS A 257 3.66 11.68 -32.96
CA LYS A 257 5.09 12.04 -33.09
C LYS A 257 5.83 11.98 -31.76
N GLU A 258 5.20 12.42 -30.67
CA GLU A 258 5.80 12.42 -29.34
C GLU A 258 6.09 10.98 -28.86
N TRP A 259 5.09 10.10 -28.90
CA TRP A 259 5.22 8.72 -28.40
C TRP A 259 6.17 7.91 -29.28
N GLU A 260 6.20 8.16 -30.59
CA GLU A 260 7.17 7.56 -31.52
C GLU A 260 8.62 7.78 -31.09
N THR A 261 8.94 8.93 -30.48
CA THR A 261 10.29 9.21 -30.00
C THR A 261 10.73 8.23 -28.91
N VAL A 262 9.80 7.79 -28.06
CA VAL A 262 10.04 6.80 -27.02
C VAL A 262 10.14 5.41 -27.64
N TYR A 263 9.23 5.05 -28.57
CA TYR A 263 9.22 3.75 -29.23
C TYR A 263 10.55 3.44 -29.95
N LYS A 264 11.09 4.44 -30.65
CA LYS A 264 12.39 4.35 -31.35
C LYS A 264 13.59 4.18 -30.43
N ARG A 265 13.51 4.69 -29.20
CA ARG A 265 14.64 4.74 -28.27
C ARG A 265 14.75 3.50 -27.42
N LEU A 266 13.64 2.93 -26.97
CA LEU A 266 13.65 1.81 -26.04
C LEU A 266 14.00 0.49 -26.74
N PRO A 267 14.94 -0.29 -26.20
CA PRO A 267 15.31 -1.58 -26.77
C PRO A 267 14.18 -2.62 -26.65
N ARG A 268 13.29 -2.46 -25.67
CA ARG A 268 12.17 -3.36 -25.44
C ARG A 268 10.95 -2.62 -24.92
N ILE A 269 9.81 -2.89 -25.54
CA ILE A 269 8.46 -2.55 -25.05
C ILE A 269 7.58 -3.76 -25.33
N ASP A 270 7.03 -4.40 -24.30
CA ASP A 270 6.08 -5.50 -24.46
C ASP A 270 4.63 -5.01 -24.37
N ALA A 271 4.37 -3.98 -23.56
CA ALA A 271 3.02 -3.44 -23.43
C ALA A 271 2.99 -1.97 -23.01
N ILE A 272 1.95 -1.26 -23.42
CA ILE A 272 1.64 0.10 -22.98
C ILE A 272 0.28 0.09 -22.30
N PHE A 273 0.20 0.73 -21.14
CA PHE A 273 -1.04 1.02 -20.43
C PHE A 273 -1.31 2.51 -20.41
N VAL A 274 -2.48 2.89 -20.89
CA VAL A 274 -2.97 4.27 -20.88
C VAL A 274 -4.12 4.40 -19.87
N PRO A 275 -3.97 5.21 -18.80
CA PRO A 275 -5.08 5.52 -17.91
C PRO A 275 -6.11 6.43 -18.61
N GLY A 276 -7.40 6.21 -18.36
CA GLY A 276 -8.48 7.09 -18.83
C GLY A 276 -8.48 8.47 -18.17
N GLY A 277 -7.84 8.60 -17.00
CA GLY A 277 -7.61 9.87 -16.32
C GLY A 277 -6.70 9.78 -15.10
N ASP A 278 -6.44 10.93 -14.47
CA ASP A 278 -5.49 11.12 -13.34
C ASP A 278 -4.07 10.56 -13.61
N PRO A 279 -3.29 11.21 -14.49
CA PRO A 279 -3.61 12.40 -15.27
C PRO A 279 -4.28 12.04 -16.60
N GLY A 280 -4.72 13.06 -17.32
CA GLY A 280 -5.57 12.90 -18.50
C GLY A 280 -7.05 12.99 -18.15
N HIS A 281 -7.85 13.29 -19.16
CA HIS A 281 -9.32 13.35 -19.07
C HIS A 281 -9.87 13.36 -20.49
N THR A 282 -10.06 12.19 -21.08
CA THR A 282 -10.46 12.05 -22.47
C THR A 282 -11.66 11.13 -22.59
N GLU A 283 -12.66 11.57 -23.35
CA GLU A 283 -13.87 10.81 -23.63
C GLU A 283 -13.52 9.46 -24.31
N PRO A 284 -14.21 8.35 -23.97
CA PRO A 284 -13.90 7.01 -24.45
C PRO A 284 -13.67 6.89 -25.96
N ALA A 285 -14.55 7.43 -26.80
CA ALA A 285 -14.41 7.31 -28.25
C ALA A 285 -13.13 8.01 -28.77
N HIS A 286 -12.82 9.20 -28.26
CA HIS A 286 -11.61 9.94 -28.64
C HIS A 286 -10.34 9.23 -28.17
N MET A 287 -10.35 8.70 -26.94
CA MET A 287 -9.26 7.90 -26.40
C MET A 287 -9.01 6.66 -27.27
N MET A 288 -10.04 5.86 -27.55
CA MET A 288 -9.89 4.63 -28.34
C MET A 288 -9.38 4.90 -29.76
N ASN A 289 -9.84 5.97 -30.41
CA ASN A 289 -9.35 6.38 -31.73
C ASN A 289 -7.86 6.78 -31.73
N LEU A 290 -7.39 7.44 -30.66
CA LEU A 290 -5.96 7.73 -30.49
C LEU A 290 -5.17 6.42 -30.31
N LEU A 291 -5.64 5.54 -29.43
CA LEU A 291 -4.93 4.32 -29.05
C LEU A 291 -4.84 3.31 -30.19
N GLU A 292 -5.85 3.22 -31.06
CA GLU A 292 -5.76 2.41 -32.28
C GLU A 292 -4.59 2.84 -33.16
N LYS A 293 -4.44 4.15 -33.41
CA LYS A 293 -3.33 4.70 -34.19
C LYS A 293 -1.99 4.52 -33.49
N GLN A 294 -1.95 4.71 -32.17
CA GLN A 294 -0.74 4.47 -31.38
C GLN A 294 -0.34 3.01 -31.38
N THR A 295 -1.30 2.08 -31.41
CA THR A 295 -1.02 0.64 -31.47
C THR A 295 -0.41 0.26 -32.81
N ALA A 296 -0.95 0.79 -33.91
CA ALA A 296 -0.38 0.58 -35.24
C ALA A 296 1.07 1.10 -35.31
N LEU A 297 1.31 2.31 -34.79
CA LEU A 297 2.64 2.92 -34.76
C LEU A 297 3.62 2.18 -33.84
N LEU A 298 3.17 1.73 -32.67
CA LEU A 298 3.96 0.94 -31.73
C LEU A 298 4.49 -0.34 -32.39
N ARG A 299 3.64 -1.03 -33.14
CA ARG A 299 3.98 -2.29 -33.83
C ARG A 299 4.96 -2.13 -35.00
N GLU A 300 5.19 -0.92 -35.49
CA GLU A 300 6.27 -0.67 -36.45
C GLU A 300 7.66 -0.84 -35.81
N TYR A 301 7.77 -0.62 -34.50
CA TYR A 301 9.03 -0.72 -33.73
C TYR A 301 9.09 -1.95 -32.84
N HIS A 302 7.94 -2.36 -32.27
CA HIS A 302 7.80 -3.50 -31.36
C HIS A 302 6.60 -4.36 -31.80
N PRO A 303 6.78 -5.30 -32.76
CA PRO A 303 5.68 -5.96 -33.48
C PRO A 303 4.69 -6.73 -32.60
N ASP A 304 5.17 -7.30 -31.49
CA ASP A 304 4.37 -8.10 -30.55
C ASP A 304 3.81 -7.26 -29.39
N ALA A 305 4.09 -5.95 -29.37
CA ALA A 305 3.71 -5.11 -28.25
C ALA A 305 2.18 -4.87 -28.19
N GLU A 306 1.69 -4.80 -26.95
CA GLU A 306 0.27 -4.71 -26.64
C GLU A 306 -0.15 -3.31 -26.19
N MET A 307 -1.39 -2.94 -26.46
CA MET A 307 -2.00 -1.70 -25.98
C MET A 307 -3.15 -2.00 -25.02
N TRP A 308 -3.11 -1.38 -23.84
CA TRP A 308 -4.04 -1.59 -22.73
C TRP A 308 -4.62 -0.26 -22.26
N LEU A 309 -5.88 -0.29 -21.81
CA LEU A 309 -6.62 0.91 -21.38
C LEU A 309 -7.27 0.67 -20.01
N SER A 310 -7.30 1.68 -19.16
CA SER A 310 -8.15 1.71 -17.96
C SER A 310 -9.30 2.69 -18.14
N PRO A 311 -10.53 2.36 -17.72
CA PRO A 311 -11.62 3.33 -17.60
C PRO A 311 -11.48 4.23 -16.35
N GLN A 312 -10.25 4.45 -15.88
CA GLN A 312 -9.91 5.28 -14.74
C GLN A 312 -10.52 6.67 -14.89
N GLY A 313 -11.25 7.13 -13.86
CA GLY A 313 -11.84 8.46 -13.81
C GLY A 313 -13.11 8.65 -14.63
N PHE A 314 -13.58 7.64 -15.39
CA PHE A 314 -14.79 7.74 -16.20
C PHE A 314 -16.04 7.95 -15.34
N THR A 315 -16.95 8.82 -15.81
CA THR A 315 -18.29 9.00 -15.22
C THR A 315 -19.22 7.85 -15.59
N THR A 316 -20.44 7.82 -15.05
CA THR A 316 -21.44 6.83 -15.48
C THR A 316 -21.70 6.88 -16.98
N GLU A 317 -21.78 8.08 -17.56
CA GLU A 317 -22.04 8.28 -18.99
C GLU A 317 -20.89 7.73 -19.83
N TRP A 318 -19.65 8.05 -19.47
CA TRP A 318 -18.46 7.53 -20.15
C TRP A 318 -18.29 6.02 -19.96
N MET A 319 -18.66 5.47 -18.81
CA MET A 319 -18.69 4.01 -18.61
C MET A 319 -19.69 3.32 -19.53
N GLN A 320 -20.84 3.94 -19.81
CA GLN A 320 -21.84 3.39 -20.74
C GLN A 320 -21.34 3.43 -22.19
N GLU A 321 -20.75 4.56 -22.61
CA GLU A 321 -20.14 4.67 -23.93
C GLU A 321 -18.99 3.66 -24.09
N PHE A 322 -18.08 3.62 -23.12
CA PHE A 322 -16.94 2.70 -23.12
C PHE A 322 -17.39 1.25 -23.24
N LYS A 323 -18.44 0.85 -22.51
CA LYS A 323 -19.05 -0.48 -22.66
C LYS A 323 -19.49 -0.75 -24.09
N GLY A 324 -20.21 0.19 -24.73
CA GLY A 324 -20.66 0.04 -26.12
C GLY A 324 -19.52 -0.03 -27.13
N LEU A 325 -18.38 0.60 -26.85
CA LEU A 325 -17.17 0.49 -27.67
C LEU A 325 -16.47 -0.88 -27.48
N LEU A 326 -16.42 -1.40 -26.24
CA LEU A 326 -15.86 -2.72 -25.98
C LEU A 326 -16.70 -3.87 -26.57
N GLU A 327 -18.02 -3.72 -26.64
CA GLU A 327 -18.93 -4.70 -27.28
C GLU A 327 -18.64 -4.90 -28.79
N GLN A 328 -17.91 -3.97 -29.43
CA GLN A 328 -17.44 -4.12 -30.82
C GLN A 328 -16.17 -4.98 -30.91
N GLU A 329 -15.56 -5.32 -29.79
CA GLU A 329 -14.38 -6.16 -29.68
C GLU A 329 -13.20 -5.76 -30.61
N PRO A 330 -12.73 -4.49 -30.55
CA PRO A 330 -11.59 -4.03 -31.35
C PRO A 330 -10.35 -4.93 -31.22
N GLU A 331 -9.80 -5.34 -32.36
CA GLU A 331 -8.66 -6.28 -32.42
C GLU A 331 -7.33 -5.68 -31.94
N TRP A 332 -7.17 -4.35 -32.02
CA TRP A 332 -5.94 -3.68 -31.58
C TRP A 332 -5.79 -3.66 -30.05
N LEU A 333 -6.90 -3.70 -29.31
CA LEU A 333 -6.89 -3.62 -27.85
C LEU A 333 -6.52 -4.99 -27.26
N ALA A 334 -5.53 -5.03 -26.37
CA ALA A 334 -5.08 -6.28 -25.76
C ALA A 334 -5.83 -6.60 -24.46
N GLY A 335 -6.17 -5.60 -23.65
CA GLY A 335 -6.90 -5.83 -22.41
C GLY A 335 -7.19 -4.56 -21.61
N ILE A 336 -7.80 -4.77 -20.44
CA ILE A 336 -8.26 -3.70 -19.55
C ILE A 336 -7.45 -3.69 -18.25
N VAL A 337 -7.17 -2.49 -17.74
CA VAL A 337 -6.49 -2.31 -16.45
C VAL A 337 -7.50 -1.86 -15.40
N PHE A 338 -7.54 -2.54 -14.25
CA PHE A 338 -8.31 -2.14 -13.08
C PHE A 338 -7.40 -1.52 -12.03
N GLY A 339 -7.59 -0.24 -11.72
CA GLY A 339 -6.77 0.51 -10.76
C GLY A 339 -7.58 1.56 -9.99
N PRO A 340 -6.92 2.56 -9.40
CA PRO A 340 -7.58 3.67 -8.73
C PRO A 340 -8.64 4.33 -9.62
N GLN A 341 -9.69 4.88 -9.01
CA GLN A 341 -10.73 5.67 -9.68
C GLN A 341 -11.51 4.94 -10.79
N VAL A 342 -11.40 3.62 -10.89
CA VAL A 342 -12.36 2.83 -11.68
C VAL A 342 -13.64 2.69 -10.89
N ARG A 343 -14.74 3.20 -11.45
CA ARG A 343 -16.04 3.31 -10.77
C ARG A 343 -16.66 1.97 -10.38
N PRO A 344 -16.87 0.99 -11.28
CA PRO A 344 -17.33 -0.33 -10.87
C PRO A 344 -16.25 -1.05 -10.05
N GLY A 345 -16.66 -1.79 -9.02
CA GLY A 345 -15.79 -2.78 -8.39
C GLY A 345 -15.28 -3.79 -9.41
N LEU A 346 -14.16 -4.46 -9.12
CA LEU A 346 -13.55 -5.40 -10.07
C LEU A 346 -14.50 -6.56 -10.47
N PRO A 347 -15.28 -7.18 -9.56
CA PRO A 347 -16.28 -8.18 -9.96
C PRO A 347 -17.32 -7.63 -10.96
N GLU A 348 -17.76 -6.39 -10.78
CA GLU A 348 -18.70 -5.70 -11.68
C GLU A 348 -18.02 -5.38 -13.01
N LEU A 349 -16.80 -4.84 -12.98
CA LEU A 349 -16.03 -4.56 -14.20
C LEU A 349 -15.82 -5.83 -15.02
N ARG A 350 -15.49 -6.95 -14.38
CA ARG A 350 -15.28 -8.23 -15.08
C ARG A 350 -16.53 -8.69 -15.83
N LYS A 351 -17.73 -8.43 -15.30
CA LYS A 351 -19.02 -8.70 -15.98
C LYS A 351 -19.26 -7.75 -17.16
N LEU A 352 -18.73 -6.53 -17.12
CA LEU A 352 -18.89 -5.52 -18.18
C LEU A 352 -17.92 -5.72 -19.35
N VAL A 353 -16.70 -6.18 -19.07
CA VAL A 353 -15.64 -6.34 -20.07
C VAL A 353 -15.79 -7.70 -20.78
N PRO A 354 -15.82 -7.74 -22.13
CA PRO A 354 -15.85 -9.00 -22.90
C PRO A 354 -14.75 -10.00 -22.48
N GLU A 355 -15.07 -11.30 -22.53
CA GLU A 355 -14.20 -12.38 -22.01
C GLU A 355 -12.83 -12.42 -22.70
N ARG A 356 -12.77 -12.09 -24.00
CA ARG A 356 -11.51 -12.02 -24.76
C ARG A 356 -10.48 -11.03 -24.19
N TYR A 357 -10.95 -10.01 -23.47
CA TYR A 357 -10.07 -9.01 -22.88
C TYR A 357 -9.70 -9.43 -21.46
N PRO A 358 -8.46 -9.88 -21.22
CA PRO A 358 -7.97 -10.03 -19.86
C PRO A 358 -8.05 -8.72 -19.10
N ILE A 359 -8.27 -8.83 -17.78
CA ILE A 359 -8.10 -7.71 -16.86
C ILE A 359 -6.81 -7.93 -16.09
N ARG A 360 -5.93 -6.93 -16.06
CA ARG A 360 -4.84 -6.87 -15.07
C ARG A 360 -5.15 -5.86 -13.99
N ARG A 361 -4.59 -6.07 -12.80
CA ARG A 361 -4.71 -5.11 -11.70
C ARG A 361 -3.56 -4.11 -11.72
N TYR A 362 -3.87 -2.87 -11.35
CA TYR A 362 -2.95 -1.79 -11.05
C TYR A 362 -3.21 -1.27 -9.62
N PRO A 363 -2.97 -2.11 -8.59
CA PRO A 363 -3.36 -1.79 -7.22
C PRO A 363 -2.43 -0.73 -6.60
N ASP A 364 -2.99 0.25 -5.91
CA ASP A 364 -2.24 1.23 -5.11
C ASP A 364 -1.69 0.60 -3.83
N ILE A 365 -0.36 0.49 -3.74
CA ILE A 365 0.33 -0.03 -2.55
C ILE A 365 1.14 1.04 -1.80
N THR A 366 1.21 2.26 -2.32
CA THR A 366 2.06 3.34 -1.78
C THR A 366 1.29 4.25 -0.82
N HIS A 367 0.01 4.50 -1.08
CA HIS A 367 -0.75 5.50 -0.34
C HIS A 367 -1.52 4.92 0.85
N SER A 368 -1.40 5.55 2.01
CA SER A 368 -2.07 5.13 3.25
C SER A 368 -3.43 5.80 3.50
N ARG A 369 -3.68 6.95 2.87
CA ARG A 369 -4.99 7.63 2.87
C ARG A 369 -5.27 8.25 1.51
N GLN A 370 -6.53 8.63 1.28
CA GLN A 370 -6.94 9.26 0.03
C GLN A 370 -6.45 8.46 -1.20
N SER A 371 -6.70 7.15 -1.18
CA SER A 371 -6.16 6.16 -2.13
C SER A 371 -7.20 5.10 -2.47
N GLN A 372 -6.85 4.18 -3.37
CA GLN A 372 -7.73 3.06 -3.73
C GLN A 372 -7.98 2.13 -2.53
N TYR A 373 -6.96 1.92 -1.70
CA TYR A 373 -7.00 1.01 -0.55
C TYR A 373 -6.42 1.69 0.71
N PRO A 374 -7.16 2.60 1.35
CA PRO A 374 -6.68 3.31 2.54
C PRO A 374 -6.36 2.33 3.69
N VAL A 375 -5.59 2.78 4.67
CA VAL A 375 -5.42 2.04 5.93
C VAL A 375 -6.77 2.01 6.64
N PRO A 376 -7.33 0.81 6.93
CA PRO A 376 -8.59 0.72 7.66
C PRO A 376 -8.43 1.30 9.05
N ASP A 377 -9.41 2.07 9.50
CA ASP A 377 -9.52 2.50 10.90
C ASP A 377 -8.26 3.23 11.43
N TRP A 378 -7.59 4.00 10.56
CA TRP A 378 -6.31 4.62 10.86
C TRP A 378 -6.47 5.79 11.86
N ASP A 379 -5.66 5.82 12.92
CA ASP A 379 -5.72 6.89 13.92
C ASP A 379 -5.29 8.25 13.34
N LEU A 380 -6.03 9.31 13.70
CA LEU A 380 -5.77 10.68 13.25
C LEU A 380 -4.33 11.13 13.52
N ALA A 381 -3.73 10.75 14.65
CA ALA A 381 -2.36 11.16 14.96
C ALA A 381 -1.37 10.61 13.92
N HIS A 382 -1.51 9.32 13.55
CA HIS A 382 -0.71 8.74 12.48
C HIS A 382 -0.98 9.39 11.13
N ALA A 383 -2.24 9.64 10.79
CA ALA A 383 -2.60 10.26 9.52
C ALA A 383 -2.05 11.69 9.40
N LEU A 384 -2.07 12.48 10.48
CA LEU A 384 -1.57 13.85 10.50
C LEU A 384 -0.04 13.88 10.34
N THR A 385 0.67 13.03 11.07
CA THR A 385 2.14 13.07 11.09
C THR A 385 2.74 12.32 9.90
N SER A 386 2.21 11.14 9.54
CA SER A 386 2.78 10.28 8.49
C SER A 386 2.34 10.70 7.08
N ALA A 387 1.33 11.56 6.98
CA ALA A 387 0.75 12.04 5.73
C ALA A 387 0.27 10.90 4.80
N ARG A 388 0.52 11.00 3.49
CA ARG A 388 -0.08 10.11 2.47
C ARG A 388 0.83 8.93 2.09
N GLU A 389 2.14 9.16 1.97
CA GLU A 389 3.13 8.20 1.43
C GLU A 389 4.26 7.86 2.42
N PRO A 390 3.94 7.46 3.68
CA PRO A 390 4.97 7.03 4.61
C PRO A 390 5.55 5.67 4.24
N ILE A 391 6.63 5.26 4.93
CA ILE A 391 7.08 3.87 4.98
C ILE A 391 5.92 3.02 5.54
N ASN A 392 5.38 2.10 4.73
CA ASN A 392 4.07 1.51 4.99
C ASN A 392 4.02 -0.02 4.83
N PRO A 393 4.87 -0.80 5.54
CA PRO A 393 4.71 -2.26 5.54
C PRO A 393 3.32 -2.63 6.06
N ARG A 394 2.47 -3.19 5.18
CA ARG A 394 1.09 -3.62 5.47
C ARG A 394 0.86 -5.07 4.99
N PRO A 395 1.71 -6.03 5.37
CA PRO A 395 1.72 -7.36 4.77
C PRO A 395 0.37 -8.10 4.88
N THR A 396 -0.36 -7.97 5.99
CA THR A 396 -1.66 -8.62 6.17
C THR A 396 -2.74 -7.93 5.34
N GLY A 397 -2.82 -6.61 5.40
CA GLY A 397 -3.82 -5.83 4.65
C GLY A 397 -3.63 -5.98 3.14
N GLN A 398 -2.39 -6.01 2.65
CA GLN A 398 -2.08 -6.27 1.24
C GLN A 398 -2.49 -7.70 0.83
N ALA A 399 -2.30 -8.69 1.70
CA ALA A 399 -2.76 -10.05 1.44
C ALA A 399 -4.30 -10.16 1.40
N THR A 400 -5.01 -9.42 2.25
CA THR A 400 -6.48 -9.30 2.18
C THR A 400 -6.92 -8.71 0.84
N ILE A 401 -6.34 -7.57 0.42
CA ILE A 401 -6.63 -6.92 -0.87
C ILE A 401 -6.32 -7.86 -2.06
N PHE A 402 -5.24 -8.63 -1.96
CA PHE A 402 -4.88 -9.63 -2.96
C PHE A 402 -6.00 -10.69 -3.05
N ARG A 403 -6.28 -11.39 -1.96
CA ARG A 403 -7.19 -12.55 -1.94
C ARG A 403 -8.62 -12.23 -2.36
N VAL A 404 -9.13 -11.06 -1.98
CA VAL A 404 -10.51 -10.66 -2.32
C VAL A 404 -10.67 -10.41 -3.83
N LEU A 405 -9.68 -9.81 -4.47
CA LEU A 405 -9.85 -9.23 -5.81
C LEU A 405 -9.03 -9.93 -6.90
N GLN A 406 -7.94 -10.63 -6.55
CA GLN A 406 -7.07 -11.28 -7.53
C GLN A 406 -7.77 -12.33 -8.41
N PRO A 407 -8.75 -13.12 -7.94
CA PRO A 407 -9.43 -14.12 -8.78
C PRO A 407 -10.10 -13.59 -10.06
N TYR A 408 -10.32 -12.29 -10.17
CA TYR A 408 -10.97 -11.65 -11.33
C TYR A 408 -9.99 -11.13 -12.39
N ALA A 409 -8.68 -11.35 -12.22
CA ALA A 409 -7.63 -10.80 -13.05
C ALA A 409 -6.51 -11.80 -13.36
N ILE A 410 -5.77 -11.56 -14.45
CA ILE A 410 -4.64 -12.41 -14.87
C ILE A 410 -3.36 -12.20 -14.04
N GLY A 411 -3.36 -11.21 -13.15
CA GLY A 411 -2.15 -10.77 -12.47
C GLY A 411 -2.22 -9.31 -12.07
N PHE A 412 -1.06 -8.74 -11.73
CA PHE A 412 -0.96 -7.38 -11.23
C PHE A 412 0.35 -6.70 -11.66
N LEU A 413 0.29 -5.38 -11.72
CA LEU A 413 1.41 -4.46 -11.78
C LEU A 413 1.13 -3.38 -10.74
N THR A 414 1.73 -3.46 -9.56
CA THR A 414 1.35 -2.56 -8.45
C THR A 414 1.78 -1.12 -8.72
N TYR A 415 0.91 -0.15 -8.44
CA TYR A 415 1.26 1.27 -8.43
C TYR A 415 2.13 1.58 -7.20
N SER A 416 3.36 2.04 -7.45
CA SER A 416 4.36 2.37 -6.43
C SER A 416 5.05 3.69 -6.78
N GLU A 417 5.33 4.50 -5.77
CA GLU A 417 5.99 5.81 -5.92
C GLU A 417 7.32 5.90 -5.17
N GLY A 418 7.93 4.75 -4.89
CA GLY A 418 9.24 4.68 -4.26
C GLY A 418 9.49 3.38 -3.52
N CYS A 419 10.53 3.40 -2.69
CA CYS A 419 10.90 2.26 -1.84
C CYS A 419 10.15 2.22 -0.50
N ASN A 420 9.22 3.14 -0.21
CA ASN A 420 8.44 3.15 1.05
C ASN A 420 7.49 1.96 1.18
N ASP A 421 7.05 1.40 0.05
CA ASP A 421 6.15 0.25 -0.04
C ASP A 421 6.89 -1.08 -0.38
N ASP A 422 8.21 -1.11 -0.24
CA ASP A 422 9.09 -2.24 -0.64
C ASP A 422 8.58 -3.61 -0.14
N VAL A 423 8.30 -3.75 1.16
CA VAL A 423 7.78 -4.99 1.74
C VAL A 423 6.49 -5.44 1.05
N ASN A 424 5.62 -4.51 0.69
CA ASN A 424 4.34 -4.81 0.04
C ASN A 424 4.59 -5.43 -1.35
N LYS A 425 5.56 -4.94 -2.13
CA LYS A 425 5.92 -5.52 -3.43
C LYS A 425 6.25 -7.01 -3.30
N PHE A 426 7.05 -7.38 -2.31
CA PHE A 426 7.44 -8.78 -2.08
C PHE A 426 6.30 -9.66 -1.59
N VAL A 427 5.39 -9.12 -0.76
CA VAL A 427 4.16 -9.82 -0.39
C VAL A 427 3.31 -10.11 -1.62
N TRP A 428 3.11 -9.11 -2.49
CA TRP A 428 2.38 -9.28 -3.75
C TRP A 428 3.04 -10.30 -4.68
N SER A 429 4.36 -10.26 -4.88
CA SER A 429 5.08 -11.24 -5.71
C SER A 429 5.01 -12.66 -5.15
N GLY A 430 5.17 -12.81 -3.83
CA GLY A 430 5.04 -14.10 -3.16
C GLY A 430 3.64 -14.71 -3.33
N LEU A 431 2.59 -13.91 -3.14
CA LEU A 431 1.20 -14.34 -3.34
C LEU A 431 0.86 -14.55 -4.83
N GLY A 432 1.48 -13.80 -5.73
CA GLY A 432 1.38 -14.00 -7.17
C GLY A 432 1.94 -15.35 -7.63
N TRP A 433 2.97 -15.85 -6.93
CA TRP A 433 3.50 -17.19 -7.14
C TRP A 433 2.61 -18.25 -6.49
N ASP A 434 2.30 -18.10 -5.21
CA ASP A 434 1.50 -19.03 -4.41
C ASP A 434 0.47 -18.25 -3.55
N PRO A 435 -0.80 -18.20 -3.97
CA PRO A 435 -1.86 -17.43 -3.30
C PRO A 435 -2.17 -17.91 -1.87
N GLU A 436 -1.87 -19.17 -1.58
CA GLU A 436 -2.12 -19.81 -0.29
C GLU A 436 -0.92 -19.70 0.66
N LYS A 437 0.21 -19.15 0.18
CA LYS A 437 1.41 -19.01 0.99
C LYS A 437 1.13 -18.17 2.24
N PRO A 438 1.48 -18.66 3.44
CA PRO A 438 1.35 -17.87 4.65
C PRO A 438 2.22 -16.61 4.55
N VAL A 439 1.63 -15.44 4.84
CA VAL A 439 2.31 -14.14 4.73
C VAL A 439 3.62 -14.11 5.53
N ILE A 440 3.62 -14.70 6.74
CA ILE A 440 4.81 -14.79 7.58
C ILE A 440 5.98 -15.54 6.91
N GLU A 441 5.72 -16.53 6.06
CA GLU A 441 6.78 -17.24 5.33
C GLU A 441 7.41 -16.36 4.25
N ILE A 442 6.61 -15.52 3.58
CA ILE A 442 7.14 -14.52 2.64
C ILE A 442 8.03 -13.54 3.39
N LEU A 443 7.60 -13.07 4.57
CA LEU A 443 8.38 -12.14 5.39
C LEU A 443 9.66 -12.79 5.96
N ARG A 444 9.66 -14.08 6.28
CA ARG A 444 10.86 -14.83 6.68
C ARG A 444 11.86 -14.95 5.53
N GLU A 445 11.38 -15.24 4.32
CA GLU A 445 12.22 -15.23 3.12
C GLU A 445 12.81 -13.84 2.85
N TYR A 446 12.00 -12.79 2.95
CA TYR A 446 12.43 -11.39 2.84
C TYR A 446 13.52 -11.06 3.87
N SER A 447 13.26 -11.34 5.14
CA SER A 447 14.16 -11.03 6.25
C SER A 447 15.50 -11.76 6.08
N ARG A 448 15.47 -13.06 5.78
CA ARG A 448 16.68 -13.86 5.58
C ARG A 448 17.50 -13.41 4.39
N TYR A 449 16.86 -13.13 3.25
CA TYR A 449 17.56 -12.79 2.01
C TYR A 449 18.22 -11.39 2.10
N PHE A 450 17.53 -10.42 2.70
CA PHE A 450 17.99 -9.03 2.74
C PHE A 450 18.78 -8.67 3.99
N LEU A 451 18.52 -9.29 5.14
CA LEU A 451 19.14 -8.93 6.42
C LEU A 451 20.01 -10.06 7.01
N GLY A 452 19.87 -11.27 6.48
CA GLY A 452 20.65 -12.43 6.89
C GLY A 452 19.90 -13.38 7.83
N PRO A 453 20.42 -14.61 8.00
CA PRO A 453 19.70 -15.69 8.68
C PRO A 453 19.41 -15.44 10.16
N ALA A 454 20.23 -14.62 10.84
CA ALA A 454 20.05 -14.29 12.25
C ALA A 454 18.77 -13.48 12.54
N LEU A 455 18.26 -12.72 11.57
CA LEU A 455 17.08 -11.86 11.72
C LEU A 455 15.83 -12.41 11.05
N THR A 456 15.86 -13.67 10.62
CA THR A 456 14.78 -14.31 9.85
C THR A 456 13.41 -14.17 10.53
N ASP A 457 13.33 -14.52 11.81
CA ASP A 457 12.07 -14.48 12.57
C ASP A 457 11.79 -13.11 13.17
N ASP A 458 12.78 -12.49 13.82
CA ASP A 458 12.55 -11.25 14.57
C ASP A 458 12.16 -10.08 13.68
N PHE A 459 12.79 -9.94 12.51
CA PHE A 459 12.43 -8.87 11.58
C PHE A 459 11.08 -9.15 10.91
N ALA A 460 10.80 -10.40 10.53
CA ALA A 460 9.52 -10.80 9.94
C ALA A 460 8.35 -10.52 10.91
N GLN A 461 8.51 -10.86 12.19
CA GLN A 461 7.54 -10.53 13.24
C GLN A 461 7.47 -9.03 13.51
N GLY A 462 8.61 -8.33 13.45
CA GLY A 462 8.69 -6.88 13.54
C GLY A 462 7.85 -6.18 12.46
N LEU A 463 7.91 -6.63 11.21
CA LEU A 463 7.10 -6.08 10.11
C LEU A 463 5.59 -6.25 10.35
N LEU A 464 5.15 -7.41 10.87
CA LEU A 464 3.75 -7.61 11.27
C LEU A 464 3.35 -6.71 12.44
N ALA A 465 4.27 -6.47 13.37
CA ALA A 465 4.04 -5.58 14.51
C ALA A 465 3.91 -4.11 14.09
N LEU A 466 4.73 -3.66 13.12
CA LEU A 466 4.60 -2.31 12.54
C LEU A 466 3.25 -2.07 11.87
N GLU A 467 2.68 -3.10 11.21
CA GLU A 467 1.31 -2.99 10.69
C GLU A 467 0.27 -2.87 11.81
N ARG A 468 0.43 -3.64 12.90
CA ARG A 468 -0.47 -3.57 14.07
C ARG A 468 -0.40 -2.24 14.82
N ASN A 469 0.73 -1.53 14.79
CA ASN A 469 0.81 -0.17 15.35
C ASN A 469 -0.26 0.77 14.76
N TRP A 470 -0.66 0.54 13.50
CA TRP A 470 -1.67 1.34 12.80
C TRP A 470 -3.11 0.91 13.04
N GLN A 471 -3.35 -0.15 13.80
CA GLN A 471 -4.69 -0.69 14.02
C GLN A 471 -5.26 -0.14 15.34
N GLY A 472 -6.44 0.49 15.24
CA GLY A 472 -7.16 1.02 16.40
C GLY A 472 -6.60 2.34 16.94
N ALA A 473 -7.12 2.75 18.10
CA ALA A 473 -6.78 4.04 18.71
C ALA A 473 -5.34 4.05 19.26
N LEU A 474 -4.52 4.98 18.79
CA LEU A 474 -3.09 5.05 19.12
C LEU A 474 -2.87 5.35 20.62
N LEU A 475 -3.73 6.17 21.21
CA LEU A 475 -3.62 6.58 22.61
C LEU A 475 -3.54 5.37 23.56
N THR A 476 -4.35 4.33 23.30
CA THR A 476 -4.43 3.12 24.13
C THR A 476 -3.62 1.94 23.59
N ASN A 477 -3.00 2.04 22.41
CA ASN A 477 -2.23 0.97 21.80
C ASN A 477 -0.81 0.89 22.41
N ASP A 478 -0.65 0.15 23.49
CA ASP A 478 0.62 -0.05 24.18
C ASP A 478 1.60 -0.99 23.45
N GLU A 479 1.12 -1.80 22.50
CA GLU A 479 1.96 -2.66 21.65
C GLU A 479 3.01 -1.85 20.88
N VAL A 480 2.74 -0.58 20.57
CA VAL A 480 3.69 0.33 19.88
C VAL A 480 5.04 0.39 20.57
N TYR A 481 5.07 0.41 21.91
CA TYR A 481 6.35 0.44 22.65
C TYR A 481 7.02 -0.93 22.70
N GLN A 482 6.26 -2.02 22.64
CA GLN A 482 6.82 -3.37 22.53
C GLN A 482 7.44 -3.58 21.13
N THR A 483 6.78 -3.06 20.09
CA THR A 483 7.32 -3.01 18.73
C THR A 483 8.63 -2.25 18.71
N LEU A 484 8.69 -1.04 19.30
CA LEU A 484 9.94 -0.28 19.41
C LEU A 484 11.03 -1.08 20.14
N ALA A 485 10.73 -1.64 21.31
CA ALA A 485 11.71 -2.40 22.10
C ALA A 485 12.33 -3.55 21.28
N ARG A 486 11.51 -4.29 20.52
CA ARG A 486 12.01 -5.34 19.62
C ARG A 486 12.98 -4.80 18.56
N PHE A 487 12.67 -3.65 17.95
CA PHE A 487 13.57 -3.04 16.98
C PHE A 487 14.85 -2.47 17.62
N GLN A 488 14.77 -1.97 18.85
CA GLN A 488 15.92 -1.55 19.63
C GLN A 488 16.84 -2.71 19.99
N ASP A 489 16.29 -3.88 20.32
CA ASP A 489 17.08 -5.09 20.55
C ASP A 489 17.83 -5.53 19.28
N MET A 490 17.15 -5.50 18.13
CA MET A 490 17.78 -5.78 16.83
C MET A 490 18.86 -4.74 16.48
N GLU A 491 18.60 -3.46 16.74
CA GLU A 491 19.54 -2.35 16.52
C GLU A 491 20.78 -2.48 17.42
N ALA A 492 20.60 -2.82 18.70
CA ALA A 492 21.69 -2.99 19.65
C ALA A 492 22.58 -4.20 19.28
N ALA A 493 22.00 -5.23 18.67
CA ALA A 493 22.73 -6.40 18.17
C ALA A 493 23.31 -6.20 16.76
N ALA A 494 22.99 -5.10 16.07
CA ALA A 494 23.36 -4.89 14.68
C ALA A 494 24.85 -4.55 14.51
N GLY A 495 25.49 -5.22 13.55
CA GLY A 495 26.80 -4.80 13.04
C GLY A 495 26.71 -3.61 12.07
N LEU A 496 27.86 -3.02 11.73
CA LEU A 496 27.94 -1.85 10.83
C LEU A 496 27.29 -2.09 9.46
N GLU A 497 27.40 -3.30 8.90
CA GLU A 497 26.80 -3.63 7.61
C GLU A 497 25.28 -3.62 7.65
N LEU A 498 24.68 -4.18 8.70
CA LEU A 498 23.23 -4.15 8.88
C LEU A 498 22.72 -2.73 9.12
N MET A 499 23.49 -1.90 9.85
CA MET A 499 23.13 -0.50 10.08
C MET A 499 23.13 0.36 8.81
N LYS A 500 23.78 -0.08 7.72
CA LYS A 500 23.73 0.56 6.39
C LYS A 500 22.65 -0.03 5.49
N ASN A 501 21.98 -1.09 5.92
CA ASN A 501 20.92 -1.73 5.14
C ASN A 501 19.64 -0.88 5.20
N TRP A 502 19.27 -0.30 4.07
CA TRP A 502 18.14 0.62 3.99
C TRP A 502 16.80 -0.04 4.35
N ARG A 503 16.61 -1.34 4.13
CA ARG A 503 15.39 -2.06 4.52
C ARG A 503 15.28 -2.19 6.03
N PHE A 504 16.40 -2.45 6.70
CA PHE A 504 16.46 -2.44 8.17
C PHE A 504 16.20 -1.03 8.72
N GLN A 505 16.86 -0.01 8.14
CA GLN A 505 16.68 1.39 8.53
C GLN A 505 15.23 1.87 8.35
N GLN A 506 14.52 1.47 7.29
CA GLN A 506 13.12 1.85 7.09
C GLN A 506 12.21 1.33 8.21
N ALA A 507 12.36 0.06 8.57
CA ALA A 507 11.56 -0.53 9.64
C ALA A 507 11.91 0.07 11.02
N LEU A 508 13.19 0.33 11.25
CA LEU A 508 13.66 1.01 12.46
C LEU A 508 13.14 2.45 12.57
N TYR A 509 13.18 3.20 11.46
CA TYR A 509 12.60 4.54 11.35
C TYR A 509 11.13 4.51 11.75
N ARG A 510 10.37 3.55 11.19
CA ARG A 510 8.95 3.39 11.48
C ARG A 510 8.69 3.08 12.96
N ALA A 511 9.47 2.19 13.57
CA ALA A 511 9.32 1.84 14.98
C ALA A 511 9.52 3.04 15.92
N TYR A 512 10.59 3.83 15.71
CA TYR A 512 10.85 5.04 16.50
C TYR A 512 9.81 6.12 16.25
N TYR A 513 9.41 6.31 15.00
CA TYR A 513 8.40 7.29 14.61
C TYR A 513 7.08 7.06 15.37
N ASP A 514 6.65 5.81 15.47
CA ASP A 514 5.33 5.47 16.05
C ASP A 514 5.31 5.67 17.55
N ALA A 515 6.39 5.22 18.20
CA ALA A 515 6.58 5.41 19.61
C ALA A 515 6.65 6.90 19.96
N TYR A 516 7.36 7.71 19.15
CA TYR A 516 7.42 9.16 19.34
C TYR A 516 6.04 9.82 19.19
N VAL A 517 5.32 9.52 18.10
CA VAL A 517 3.97 10.08 17.87
C VAL A 517 3.01 9.69 19.00
N ARG A 518 3.06 8.44 19.47
CA ARG A 518 2.24 8.00 20.61
C ARG A 518 2.59 8.73 21.90
N ALA A 519 3.88 8.88 22.22
CA ALA A 519 4.31 9.60 23.42
C ALA A 519 3.83 11.06 23.40
N ARG A 520 3.90 11.72 22.23
CA ARG A 520 3.35 13.05 22.03
C ARG A 520 1.84 13.10 22.18
N LEU A 521 1.13 12.16 21.58
CA LEU A 521 -0.33 12.09 21.66
C LEU A 521 -0.79 12.00 23.13
N ILE A 522 -0.15 11.15 23.94
CA ILE A 522 -0.44 11.03 25.38
C ILE A 522 -0.20 12.37 26.08
N TYR A 523 0.96 12.99 25.86
CA TYR A 523 1.33 14.25 26.50
C TYR A 523 0.38 15.40 26.12
N GLU A 524 0.11 15.57 24.83
CA GLU A 524 -0.74 16.65 24.33
C GLU A 524 -2.22 16.45 24.71
N THR A 525 -2.67 15.19 24.86
CA THR A 525 -4.01 14.88 25.38
C THR A 525 -4.14 15.26 26.87
N ASP A 526 -3.11 15.01 27.70
CA ASP A 526 -3.09 15.45 29.11
C ASP A 526 -3.15 16.98 29.22
N LEU A 527 -2.36 17.68 28.39
CA LEU A 527 -2.36 19.14 28.36
C LEU A 527 -3.74 19.70 27.98
N GLU A 528 -4.40 19.12 26.98
CA GLU A 528 -5.76 19.51 26.61
C GLU A 528 -6.73 19.28 27.77
N ALA A 529 -6.73 18.10 28.38
CA ALA A 529 -7.62 17.78 29.49
C ALA A 529 -7.47 18.78 30.66
N ARG A 530 -6.23 19.11 31.02
CA ARG A 530 -5.92 20.08 32.08
C ARG A 530 -6.30 21.51 31.72
N ALA A 531 -6.17 21.89 30.44
CA ALA A 531 -6.63 23.18 29.95
C ALA A 531 -8.16 23.27 30.05
N MET A 532 -8.88 22.21 29.66
CA MET A 532 -10.34 22.12 29.82
C MET A 532 -10.77 22.22 31.29
N ASP A 533 -10.00 21.67 32.23
CA ASP A 533 -10.27 21.83 33.67
C ASP A 533 -10.13 23.27 34.17
N GLN A 534 -9.27 24.09 33.56
CA GLN A 534 -9.20 25.52 33.87
C GLN A 534 -10.41 26.27 33.30
N LEU A 535 -10.84 25.92 32.08
CA LEU A 535 -12.03 26.51 31.46
C LEU A 535 -13.30 26.22 32.27
N ARG A 536 -13.44 25.02 32.84
CA ARG A 536 -14.55 24.67 33.74
C ARG A 536 -14.65 25.54 35.00
N GLN A 537 -13.58 26.23 35.37
CA GLN A 537 -13.57 27.13 36.53
C GLN A 537 -13.95 28.57 36.18
N ALA A 538 -14.25 28.87 34.91
CA ALA A 538 -14.45 30.23 34.41
C ALA A 538 -15.54 31.02 35.19
N GLU A 539 -16.64 30.39 35.61
CA GLU A 539 -17.65 31.07 36.44
C GLU A 539 -17.11 31.54 37.80
N ALA A 540 -16.15 30.79 38.37
CA ALA A 540 -15.59 31.07 39.69
C ALA A 540 -14.42 32.07 39.64
N ILE A 541 -13.59 32.03 38.59
CA ILE A 541 -12.35 32.82 38.49
C ILE A 541 -12.39 33.90 37.40
N GLY A 542 -13.45 33.96 36.60
CA GLY A 542 -13.58 34.85 35.45
C GLY A 542 -13.04 34.25 34.15
N ALA A 543 -13.67 34.60 33.03
CA ALA A 543 -13.39 34.04 31.71
C ALA A 543 -11.95 34.32 31.24
N LEU A 544 -11.45 35.54 31.44
CA LEU A 544 -10.10 35.93 31.03
C LEU A 544 -9.03 35.15 31.79
N GLU A 545 -9.15 35.02 33.12
CA GLU A 545 -8.18 34.28 33.93
C GLU A 545 -8.21 32.78 33.59
N ALA A 546 -9.39 32.20 33.36
CA ALA A 546 -9.53 30.82 32.93
C ALA A 546 -8.85 30.55 31.58
N MET A 547 -9.07 31.43 30.59
CA MET A 547 -8.41 31.33 29.27
C MET A 547 -6.90 31.49 29.38
N ASP A 548 -6.39 32.44 30.16
CA ASP A 548 -4.94 32.65 30.34
C ASP A 548 -4.28 31.41 30.97
N LYS A 549 -4.90 30.80 31.97
CA LYS A 549 -4.41 29.56 32.59
C LYS A 549 -4.45 28.38 31.62
N ALA A 550 -5.53 28.24 30.85
CA ALA A 550 -5.68 27.19 29.85
C ALA A 550 -4.62 27.32 28.74
N GLU A 551 -4.44 28.53 28.19
CA GLU A 551 -3.44 28.84 27.17
C GLU A 551 -2.01 28.59 27.66
N ALA A 552 -1.69 28.97 28.90
CA ALA A 552 -0.39 28.69 29.51
C ALA A 552 -0.10 27.18 29.73
N ILE A 553 -1.14 26.34 29.85
CA ILE A 553 -1.00 24.88 29.89
C ILE A 553 -0.76 24.35 28.47
N LEU A 554 -1.59 24.76 27.50
CA LEU A 554 -1.47 24.33 26.10
C LEU A 554 -0.11 24.70 25.49
N ALA A 555 0.43 25.88 25.82
CA ALA A 555 1.75 26.34 25.38
C ALA A 555 2.91 25.39 25.77
N ARG A 556 2.71 24.53 26.78
CA ARG A 556 3.73 23.52 27.16
C ARG A 556 3.89 22.42 26.13
N ALA A 557 2.99 22.29 25.16
CA ALA A 557 3.19 21.39 24.02
C ALA A 557 4.42 21.77 23.17
N ASP A 558 4.92 23.00 23.29
CA ASP A 558 6.19 23.42 22.67
C ASP A 558 7.42 22.74 23.33
N GLN A 559 7.25 22.22 24.56
CA GLN A 559 8.25 21.39 25.22
C GLN A 559 8.10 19.95 24.71
N ARG A 560 9.03 19.53 23.85
CA ARG A 560 9.02 18.20 23.25
C ARG A 560 9.29 17.11 24.30
N VAL A 561 8.51 16.03 24.23
CA VAL A 561 8.69 14.81 25.02
C VAL A 561 9.39 13.74 24.18
N ALA A 562 9.98 12.72 24.83
CA ALA A 562 10.65 11.61 24.17
C ALA A 562 11.67 12.06 23.09
N THR A 563 12.46 13.09 23.41
CA THR A 563 13.38 13.74 22.47
C THR A 563 14.42 12.77 21.91
N ASP A 564 14.87 11.79 22.69
CA ASP A 564 15.83 10.79 22.23
C ASP A 564 15.27 9.97 21.03
N TRP A 565 13.98 9.61 21.06
CA TRP A 565 13.34 8.92 19.94
C TRP A 565 13.16 9.83 18.74
N ARG A 566 12.79 11.10 18.98
CA ARG A 566 12.70 12.10 17.93
C ARG A 566 14.04 12.29 17.23
N ASP A 567 15.12 12.47 17.99
CA ASP A 567 16.44 12.69 17.43
C ASP A 567 16.89 11.47 16.63
N ARG A 568 16.59 10.26 17.12
CA ARG A 568 16.84 9.02 16.37
C ARG A 568 16.07 8.93 15.05
N VAL A 569 14.82 9.40 14.99
CA VAL A 569 14.05 9.52 13.72
C VAL A 569 14.77 10.42 12.71
N PHE A 570 15.33 11.55 13.16
CA PHE A 570 16.07 12.47 12.28
C PHE A 570 17.41 11.89 11.82
N GLU A 571 18.13 11.16 12.69
CA GLU A 571 19.34 10.44 12.32
C GLU A 571 19.07 9.33 11.29
N LEU A 572 17.99 8.56 11.47
CA LEU A 572 17.59 7.51 10.53
C LEU A 572 17.13 8.08 9.19
N ALA A 573 16.50 9.27 9.19
CA ALA A 573 16.20 9.97 7.95
C ALA A 573 17.45 10.36 7.17
N ASP A 574 18.51 10.82 7.85
CA ASP A 574 19.80 11.08 7.22
C ASP A 574 20.42 9.79 6.65
N ALA A 575 20.41 8.71 7.44
CA ALA A 575 20.92 7.41 7.02
C ALA A 575 20.18 6.86 5.78
N LEU A 576 18.85 6.97 5.75
CA LEU A 576 18.02 6.54 4.62
C LEU A 576 18.27 7.35 3.36
N PHE A 577 18.50 8.66 3.49
CA PHE A 577 18.89 9.50 2.36
C PHE A 577 20.27 9.12 1.82
N GLU A 578 21.21 8.77 2.69
CA GLU A 578 22.54 8.30 2.29
C GLU A 578 22.51 6.92 1.62
N SER A 579 21.73 5.98 2.16
CA SER A 579 21.73 4.59 1.71
C SER A 579 20.86 4.31 0.49
N ILE A 580 19.72 5.01 0.36
CA ILE A 580 18.72 4.72 -0.70
C ILE A 580 18.02 5.98 -1.22
N ARG A 581 18.53 7.17 -0.88
CA ARG A 581 18.03 8.47 -1.34
C ARG A 581 16.58 8.75 -0.95
N MET A 582 16.11 8.20 0.18
CA MET A 582 14.76 8.46 0.65
C MET A 582 14.58 9.92 1.10
N GLN A 583 13.59 10.62 0.53
CA GLN A 583 13.39 12.06 0.69
C GLN A 583 12.32 12.34 1.75
N THR A 584 12.69 12.30 3.04
CA THR A 584 11.73 12.45 4.16
C THR A 584 11.46 13.90 4.58
N SER A 585 11.93 14.89 3.80
CA SER A 585 11.70 16.32 4.03
C SER A 585 11.80 17.13 2.73
N VAL A 586 10.90 18.10 2.56
CA VAL A 586 10.92 19.07 1.45
C VAL A 586 12.14 19.98 1.56
N GLY A 587 12.33 20.60 2.73
CA GLY A 587 13.41 21.57 2.93
C GLY A 587 14.80 20.93 2.79
N LYS A 588 15.00 19.79 3.45
CA LYS A 588 16.31 19.13 3.59
C LYS A 588 16.65 18.20 2.42
N TYR A 589 15.74 17.28 2.07
CA TYR A 589 15.98 16.23 1.07
C TYR A 589 15.27 16.48 -0.26
N LYS A 590 14.61 17.64 -0.42
CA LYS A 590 13.95 18.07 -1.67
C LYS A 590 12.82 17.18 -2.15
N ALA A 591 12.10 16.53 -1.22
CA ALA A 591 10.81 15.92 -1.53
C ALA A 591 9.90 16.96 -2.22
N ILE A 592 9.13 16.55 -3.22
CA ILE A 592 8.35 17.49 -4.04
C ILE A 592 7.24 18.21 -3.24
N SER A 593 6.70 17.57 -2.20
CA SER A 593 5.79 18.18 -1.24
C SER A 593 5.64 17.34 0.03
N VAL A 594 5.09 17.95 1.08
CA VAL A 594 4.85 17.30 2.38
C VAL A 594 4.03 16.00 2.26
N GLY A 595 3.03 15.98 1.38
CA GLY A 595 2.19 14.80 1.15
C GLY A 595 2.93 13.61 0.52
N ARG A 596 4.10 13.83 -0.08
CA ARG A 596 4.88 12.84 -0.85
C ARG A 596 6.01 12.23 -0.02
N GLY A 597 5.66 11.74 1.16
CA GLY A 597 6.58 11.03 2.06
C GLY A 597 7.50 11.93 2.90
N ALA A 598 7.27 13.25 2.93
CA ALA A 598 8.08 14.20 3.70
C ALA A 598 7.69 14.24 5.20
N THR A 599 7.75 13.08 5.86
CA THR A 599 7.25 12.83 7.21
C THR A 599 7.93 13.65 8.31
N LEU A 600 9.15 14.18 8.09
CA LEU A 600 9.82 15.06 9.05
C LEU A 600 9.18 16.45 9.11
N ASP A 601 8.56 16.92 8.02
CA ASP A 601 7.91 18.23 8.00
C ASP A 601 6.59 18.22 8.78
N THR A 602 6.02 17.04 9.03
CA THR A 602 4.75 16.83 9.77
C THR A 602 4.93 16.15 11.12
N VAL A 603 6.13 15.71 11.48
CA VAL A 603 6.38 14.92 12.70
C VAL A 603 6.00 15.65 13.99
N ASP A 604 5.98 16.99 13.98
CA ASP A 604 5.71 17.86 15.13
C ASP A 604 4.37 18.63 15.01
N VAL A 605 3.48 18.28 14.07
CA VAL A 605 2.16 18.94 13.99
C VAL A 605 1.35 18.69 15.27
N PRO A 606 0.55 19.67 15.76
CA PRO A 606 -0.26 19.49 16.97
C PRO A 606 -1.25 18.32 16.84
N LEU A 607 -1.30 17.47 17.86
CA LEU A 607 -2.13 16.26 17.92
C LEU A 607 -3.41 16.45 18.77
N ASN A 608 -3.65 17.67 19.25
CA ASN A 608 -4.77 18.03 20.10
C ASN A 608 -5.50 19.29 19.55
N ASN A 609 -6.51 19.77 20.27
CA ASN A 609 -7.33 20.94 19.90
C ASN A 609 -6.64 22.28 20.15
N ARG A 610 -5.36 22.34 20.57
CA ARG A 610 -4.66 23.59 20.88
C ARG A 610 -4.84 24.68 19.82
N PRO A 611 -4.57 24.45 18.51
CA PRO A 611 -4.71 25.50 17.51
C PRO A 611 -6.14 26.06 17.39
N TRP A 612 -7.16 25.22 17.59
CA TRP A 612 -8.55 25.64 17.58
C TRP A 612 -8.92 26.40 18.86
N LEU A 613 -8.48 25.90 20.02
CA LEU A 613 -8.71 26.55 21.32
C LEU A 613 -8.09 27.96 21.36
N GLU A 614 -6.85 28.12 20.88
CA GLU A 614 -6.18 29.43 20.82
C GLU A 614 -6.96 30.42 19.94
N GLN A 615 -7.54 29.98 18.82
CA GLN A 615 -8.40 30.84 18.00
C GLN A 615 -9.71 31.20 18.70
N ARG A 616 -10.33 30.25 19.41
CA ARG A 616 -11.53 30.52 20.20
C ARG A 616 -11.25 31.49 21.34
N PHE A 617 -10.13 31.35 22.05
CA PHE A 617 -9.73 32.29 23.10
C PHE A 617 -9.48 33.69 22.54
N ALA A 618 -8.82 33.81 21.39
CA ALA A 618 -8.63 35.10 20.73
C ALA A 618 -9.97 35.78 20.42
N ALA A 619 -10.94 35.05 19.84
CA ALA A 619 -12.27 35.58 19.55
C ALA A 619 -13.03 35.99 20.83
N LEU A 620 -13.02 35.15 21.87
CA LEU A 620 -13.73 35.44 23.13
C LEU A 620 -13.10 36.63 23.89
N ARG A 621 -11.80 36.91 23.72
CA ARG A 621 -11.16 38.10 24.29
C ARG A 621 -11.65 39.40 23.65
N GLU A 622 -12.10 39.36 22.39
CA GLU A 622 -12.68 40.52 21.69
C GLU A 622 -14.09 40.84 22.20
N GLU A 623 -14.80 39.87 22.77
CA GLU A 623 -16.10 40.11 23.39
C GLU A 623 -15.96 41.05 24.58
N SER A 624 -16.83 42.06 24.64
CA SER A 624 -16.78 43.10 25.69
C SER A 624 -17.59 42.75 26.94
N VAL A 625 -18.44 41.73 26.85
CA VAL A 625 -19.40 41.33 27.90
C VAL A 625 -18.96 40.01 28.51
N GLU A 626 -18.77 39.98 29.83
CA GLU A 626 -18.31 38.77 30.54
C GLU A 626 -19.27 37.58 30.37
N ALA A 627 -20.57 37.82 30.37
CA ALA A 627 -21.57 36.77 30.15
C ALA A 627 -21.43 36.08 28.79
N GLU A 628 -21.11 36.83 27.72
CA GLU A 628 -20.89 36.26 26.38
C GLU A 628 -19.59 35.44 26.34
N ARG A 629 -18.54 35.88 27.06
CA ARG A 629 -17.31 35.10 27.20
C ARG A 629 -17.56 33.79 27.93
N LEU A 630 -18.29 33.84 29.04
CA LEU A 630 -18.64 32.66 29.83
C LEU A 630 -19.49 31.69 29.00
N ALA A 631 -20.49 32.17 28.26
CA ALA A 631 -21.28 31.35 27.35
C ALA A 631 -20.44 30.70 26.24
N GLY A 632 -19.47 31.43 25.68
CA GLY A 632 -18.54 30.88 24.70
C GLY A 632 -17.55 29.86 25.27
N ILE A 633 -17.14 30.02 26.54
CA ILE A 633 -16.35 29.01 27.25
C ILE A 633 -17.19 27.76 27.55
N GLU A 634 -18.44 27.94 27.97
CA GLU A 634 -19.39 26.85 28.18
C GLU A 634 -19.60 26.06 26.89
N GLU A 635 -19.76 26.72 25.73
CA GLU A 635 -19.83 26.06 24.42
C GLU A 635 -18.58 25.20 24.13
N ILE A 636 -17.38 25.66 24.50
CA ILE A 636 -16.14 24.90 24.35
C ILE A 636 -16.14 23.67 25.27
N VAL A 637 -16.51 23.86 26.54
CA VAL A 637 -16.50 22.80 27.57
C VAL A 637 -17.54 21.73 27.29
N ASP A 638 -18.74 22.13 26.89
CA ASP A 638 -19.90 21.26 26.61
C ASP A 638 -20.05 20.90 25.13
N TRP A 639 -19.02 21.12 24.32
CA TRP A 639 -19.08 20.90 22.87
C TRP A 639 -19.66 19.53 22.47
N THR A 640 -19.26 18.48 23.19
CA THR A 640 -19.64 17.09 22.92
C THR A 640 -20.89 16.64 23.69
N ASN A 641 -21.49 17.52 24.49
CA ASN A 641 -22.62 17.23 25.34
C ASN A 641 -23.94 17.56 24.61
N PRO A 642 -24.74 16.56 24.17
CA PRO A 642 -26.01 16.81 23.49
C PRO A 642 -27.16 17.13 24.46
N GLY A 643 -26.90 17.15 25.77
CA GLY A 643 -27.91 17.27 26.82
C GLY A 643 -28.66 15.96 27.10
N PRO A 644 -29.50 15.92 28.16
CA PRO A 644 -30.23 14.72 28.56
C PRO A 644 -31.13 14.15 27.45
N GLY A 645 -30.97 12.86 27.17
CA GLY A 645 -31.76 12.18 26.13
C GLY A 645 -31.35 12.51 24.69
N GLY A 646 -30.20 13.19 24.52
CA GLY A 646 -29.55 13.40 23.22
C GLY A 646 -28.38 12.44 22.98
N PHE A 647 -27.84 12.50 21.76
CA PHE A 647 -26.75 11.66 21.27
C PHE A 647 -25.68 12.54 20.61
N TYR A 648 -24.41 12.13 20.69
CA TYR A 648 -23.29 12.76 20.00
C TYR A 648 -22.39 11.67 19.40
N ASP A 649 -21.98 11.88 18.16
CA ASP A 649 -21.02 11.03 17.47
C ASP A 649 -19.93 11.89 16.81
N ASP A 650 -18.68 11.47 16.98
CA ASP A 650 -17.48 11.93 16.29
C ASP A 650 -17.10 10.84 15.28
N LEU A 651 -17.50 11.03 14.03
CA LEU A 651 -17.46 10.01 12.98
C LEU A 651 -16.05 9.77 12.43
N GLY A 652 -15.07 10.58 12.84
CA GLY A 652 -13.66 10.32 12.62
C GLY A 652 -13.07 9.29 13.59
N LYS A 653 -13.72 9.07 14.74
CA LYS A 653 -13.19 8.25 15.84
C LYS A 653 -13.96 6.96 16.05
N LEU A 654 -13.25 5.84 15.93
CA LEU A 654 -13.80 4.48 16.06
C LEU A 654 -14.64 4.24 17.31
N HIS A 655 -14.25 4.80 18.46
CA HIS A 655 -14.94 4.61 19.74
C HIS A 655 -16.05 5.64 20.00
N ALA A 656 -16.21 6.64 19.14
CA ALA A 656 -17.18 7.72 19.28
C ALA A 656 -18.19 7.76 18.12
N GLN A 657 -18.34 6.65 17.39
CA GLN A 657 -19.32 6.49 16.30
C GLN A 657 -20.30 5.30 16.51
N PRO A 658 -20.85 5.07 17.72
CA PRO A 658 -21.67 3.89 18.03
C PRO A 658 -22.91 3.75 17.14
N HIS A 659 -23.37 4.82 16.50
CA HIS A 659 -24.57 4.81 15.65
C HIS A 659 -24.25 4.68 14.15
N LEU A 660 -22.97 4.61 13.74
CA LEU A 660 -22.59 4.48 12.33
C LEU A 660 -22.85 3.07 11.80
N VAL A 661 -23.55 2.97 10.67
CA VAL A 661 -23.74 1.71 9.95
C VAL A 661 -22.59 1.52 8.95
N VAL A 662 -21.59 0.71 9.33
CA VAL A 662 -20.31 0.61 8.61
C VAL A 662 -20.38 -0.21 7.32
N GLY A 663 -21.26 -1.22 7.25
CA GLY A 663 -21.36 -2.10 6.07
C GLY A 663 -20.45 -3.33 6.13
N PRO A 664 -20.04 -3.90 4.97
CA PRO A 664 -19.29 -5.16 4.90
C PRO A 664 -17.92 -5.18 5.59
N GLY A 665 -17.21 -4.05 5.61
CA GLY A 665 -15.88 -3.86 6.19
C GLY A 665 -14.72 -4.26 5.26
N PHE A 666 -13.50 -3.83 5.62
CA PHE A 666 -12.28 -3.97 4.81
C PHE A 666 -11.99 -5.39 4.30
N GLU A 667 -12.26 -6.42 5.10
CA GLU A 667 -12.01 -7.83 4.73
C GLU A 667 -12.84 -8.32 3.54
N ARG A 668 -13.95 -7.64 3.21
CA ARG A 668 -14.83 -7.97 2.08
C ARG A 668 -14.91 -6.86 1.04
N ASP A 669 -14.68 -5.63 1.46
CA ASP A 669 -14.75 -4.43 0.65
C ASP A 669 -13.51 -3.55 0.91
N PRO A 670 -12.33 -3.97 0.43
CA PRO A 670 -11.06 -3.30 0.75
C PRO A 670 -10.92 -1.89 0.16
N ALA A 671 -11.76 -1.53 -0.82
CA ALA A 671 -11.82 -0.20 -1.43
C ALA A 671 -12.93 0.68 -0.84
N PHE A 672 -13.70 0.17 0.14
CA PHE A 672 -14.80 0.88 0.80
C PHE A 672 -15.82 1.46 -0.20
N LEU A 673 -16.19 0.67 -1.21
CA LEU A 673 -17.20 1.07 -2.21
C LEU A 673 -18.63 0.87 -1.68
N GLU A 674 -18.83 -0.10 -0.79
CA GLU A 674 -20.10 -0.42 -0.14
C GLU A 674 -20.10 -0.07 1.36
N SER A 675 -18.92 -0.05 1.96
CA SER A 675 -18.69 0.24 3.38
C SER A 675 -18.37 1.73 3.58
N SER A 676 -18.73 2.27 4.75
CA SER A 676 -18.15 3.55 5.16
C SER A 676 -16.72 3.35 5.66
N HIS A 677 -15.92 4.42 5.60
CA HIS A 677 -14.57 4.42 6.15
C HIS A 677 -14.17 5.79 6.70
N THR A 678 -13.10 5.85 7.47
CA THR A 678 -12.52 7.10 7.97
C THR A 678 -11.71 7.78 6.87
N GLY A 679 -12.15 8.97 6.46
CA GLY A 679 -11.39 9.90 5.62
C GLY A 679 -10.69 10.97 6.45
N PHE A 680 -9.78 11.72 5.81
CA PHE A 680 -8.99 12.78 6.47
C PHE A 680 -8.99 14.08 5.66
N ALA A 681 -8.96 15.21 6.36
CA ALA A 681 -9.06 16.57 5.85
C ALA A 681 -7.98 17.50 6.44
N GLY A 682 -7.97 18.77 5.98
CA GLY A 682 -6.84 19.71 6.03
C GLY A 682 -6.17 19.98 7.40
N PHE A 683 -4.95 20.54 7.32
CA PHE A 683 -4.03 20.78 8.45
C PHE A 683 -4.17 22.16 9.10
N GLY A 684 -5.30 22.85 8.85
CA GLY A 684 -5.55 24.17 9.41
C GLY A 684 -5.83 24.15 10.92
N PRO A 685 -5.96 25.33 11.54
CA PRO A 685 -6.31 25.50 12.96
C PRO A 685 -7.79 25.20 13.22
N MET A 686 -8.22 23.99 12.85
CA MET A 686 -9.57 23.47 13.08
C MET A 686 -9.58 22.46 14.22
N ARG A 687 -10.76 22.25 14.78
CA ARG A 687 -11.01 21.22 15.80
C ARG A 687 -10.58 19.86 15.26
N THR A 688 -9.98 19.01 16.10
CA THR A 688 -9.46 17.69 15.69
C THR A 688 -10.52 16.81 15.04
N SER A 689 -11.76 16.82 15.57
CA SER A 689 -12.91 16.08 15.03
C SER A 689 -13.40 16.58 13.67
N TRP A 690 -12.80 17.66 13.13
CA TRP A 690 -13.07 18.15 11.77
C TRP A 690 -11.96 17.79 10.78
N LYS A 691 -10.88 17.15 11.27
CA LYS A 691 -9.73 16.70 10.46
C LYS A 691 -9.89 15.26 9.98
N ASP A 692 -10.85 14.54 10.54
CA ASP A 692 -11.31 13.23 10.13
C ASP A 692 -12.86 13.20 10.05
N HIS A 693 -13.37 12.20 9.33
CA HIS A 693 -14.80 12.08 9.04
C HIS A 693 -15.14 10.66 8.58
N ALA A 694 -16.40 10.25 8.71
CA ALA A 694 -16.89 9.08 7.99
C ALA A 694 -17.22 9.45 6.55
N GLU A 695 -16.86 8.57 5.62
CA GLU A 695 -16.95 8.80 4.18
C GLU A 695 -17.65 7.64 3.46
N ALA A 696 -18.47 7.98 2.45
CA ALA A 696 -18.99 7.04 1.48
C ALA A 696 -18.52 7.40 0.05
N MET A 697 -18.13 6.37 -0.71
CA MET A 697 -17.58 6.49 -2.06
C MET A 697 -18.67 6.40 -3.14
N LEU A 698 -18.44 7.05 -4.27
CA LEU A 698 -19.25 7.04 -5.49
C LEU A 698 -20.72 7.31 -5.20
N ASP A 699 -21.64 6.42 -5.60
CA ASP A 699 -23.07 6.55 -5.32
C ASP A 699 -23.46 5.93 -3.96
N GLY A 700 -22.49 5.52 -3.17
CA GLY A 700 -22.68 5.04 -1.81
C GLY A 700 -23.29 6.11 -0.91
N THR A 701 -23.90 5.63 0.18
CA THR A 701 -24.59 6.48 1.16
C THR A 701 -23.98 6.29 2.53
N LEU A 702 -23.89 7.35 3.32
CA LEU A 702 -23.57 7.24 4.74
C LEU A 702 -24.86 7.04 5.54
N LYS A 703 -24.86 6.13 6.51
CA LYS A 703 -26.06 5.78 7.28
C LYS A 703 -25.78 5.79 8.78
N MET A 704 -26.68 6.37 9.55
CA MET A 704 -26.66 6.38 11.02
C MET A 704 -27.96 5.78 11.56
N ARG A 705 -27.89 5.05 12.67
CA ARG A 705 -29.05 4.47 13.36
C ARG A 705 -28.99 4.74 14.85
N TYR A 706 -29.97 5.48 15.35
CA TYR A 706 -30.14 5.81 16.76
C TYR A 706 -31.35 5.05 17.31
N GLU A 707 -31.21 4.49 18.51
CA GLU A 707 -32.26 3.74 19.19
C GLU A 707 -32.55 4.36 20.56
N ASN A 708 -33.71 4.04 21.13
CA ASN A 708 -34.17 4.52 22.44
C ASN A 708 -34.42 6.03 22.51
N LEU A 709 -34.89 6.64 21.42
CA LEU A 709 -35.43 8.01 21.46
C LEU A 709 -36.78 8.03 22.19
N ASP A 710 -37.08 9.13 22.88
CA ASP A 710 -38.37 9.39 23.50
C ASP A 710 -39.41 9.70 22.39
N PRO A 711 -40.40 8.83 22.14
CA PRO A 711 -41.38 9.02 21.06
C PRO A 711 -42.24 10.29 21.21
N GLU A 712 -42.35 10.82 22.42
CA GLU A 712 -43.12 12.03 22.72
C GLU A 712 -42.31 13.32 22.64
N ALA A 713 -40.99 13.21 22.58
CA ALA A 713 -40.10 14.36 22.44
C ALA A 713 -40.06 14.89 21.01
N SER A 714 -39.53 16.10 20.87
CA SER A 714 -39.09 16.66 19.59
C SER A 714 -37.58 16.77 19.59
N TYR A 715 -36.97 16.58 18.43
CA TYR A 715 -35.51 16.56 18.29
C TYR A 715 -35.05 17.53 17.20
N LYS A 716 -33.80 17.98 17.31
CA LYS A 716 -33.07 18.62 16.22
C LYS A 716 -31.76 17.88 15.96
N MET A 717 -31.33 17.88 14.71
CA MET A 717 -30.01 17.42 14.29
C MET A 717 -29.09 18.64 14.22
N ARG A 718 -27.94 18.57 14.89
CA ARG A 718 -26.79 19.44 14.62
C ARG A 718 -25.75 18.59 13.92
N VAL A 719 -25.12 19.10 12.87
CA VAL A 719 -24.15 18.32 12.08
C VAL A 719 -23.01 19.21 11.59
N VAL A 720 -21.80 18.64 11.54
CA VAL A 720 -20.62 19.26 10.91
C VAL A 720 -20.27 18.48 9.66
N TYR A 721 -20.32 19.19 8.53
CA TYR A 721 -19.83 18.73 7.25
C TYR A 721 -18.43 19.29 7.01
N ALA A 722 -17.40 18.50 7.29
CA ALA A 722 -16.02 18.77 6.86
C ALA A 722 -15.61 17.76 5.77
N GLY A 723 -14.32 17.70 5.45
CA GLY A 723 -13.77 16.78 4.46
C GLY A 723 -12.84 17.44 3.45
N ASP A 724 -12.71 16.83 2.27
CA ASP A 724 -11.86 17.37 1.22
C ASP A 724 -12.41 18.70 0.64
N ASP A 725 -11.56 19.38 -0.13
CA ASP A 725 -11.88 20.73 -0.63
C ASP A 725 -12.98 20.76 -1.69
N ALA A 726 -13.37 19.61 -2.26
CA ALA A 726 -14.39 19.57 -3.30
C ALA A 726 -15.78 19.87 -2.70
N GLU A 727 -16.44 20.91 -3.21
CA GLU A 727 -17.79 21.29 -2.77
C GLU A 727 -18.85 20.35 -3.38
N LYS A 728 -19.01 19.17 -2.77
CA LYS A 728 -20.06 18.22 -3.12
C LYS A 728 -21.28 18.47 -2.23
N PRO A 729 -22.45 18.83 -2.78
CA PRO A 729 -23.64 19.04 -1.97
C PRO A 729 -24.16 17.72 -1.42
N MET A 730 -24.75 17.74 -0.23
CA MET A 730 -25.28 16.56 0.44
C MET A 730 -26.74 16.75 0.82
N ARG A 731 -27.54 15.70 0.64
CA ARG A 731 -28.94 15.62 1.06
C ARG A 731 -29.04 14.62 2.22
N CYS A 732 -29.80 14.95 3.25
CA CYS A 732 -30.07 14.05 4.38
C CYS A 732 -31.56 13.76 4.49
N VAL A 733 -31.89 12.47 4.60
CA VAL A 733 -33.25 11.97 4.84
C VAL A 733 -33.29 11.11 6.09
N ALA A 734 -34.45 11.04 6.73
CA ALA A 734 -34.76 10.10 7.79
C ALA A 734 -35.69 8.99 7.29
N GLY A 735 -35.41 7.75 7.70
CA GLY A 735 -36.09 6.57 7.15
C GLY A 735 -35.88 6.47 5.63
N ASP A 736 -36.97 6.23 4.89
CA ASP A 736 -36.91 6.05 3.44
C ASP A 736 -36.97 7.37 2.65
N ASP A 737 -37.71 8.38 3.13
CA ASP A 737 -38.02 9.57 2.32
C ASP A 737 -38.25 10.89 3.08
N ILE A 738 -38.25 10.91 4.42
CA ILE A 738 -38.52 12.12 5.21
C ILE A 738 -37.33 13.06 5.11
N GLU A 739 -37.44 14.16 4.37
CA GLU A 739 -36.34 15.09 4.16
C GLU A 739 -36.02 15.89 5.43
N ILE A 740 -34.77 15.79 5.90
CA ILE A 740 -34.22 16.62 6.99
C ILE A 740 -33.67 17.92 6.39
N HIS A 741 -32.92 17.81 5.30
CA HIS A 741 -32.55 18.94 4.46
C HIS A 741 -32.29 18.50 3.01
N PRO A 742 -32.54 19.38 2.02
CA PRO A 742 -32.23 19.11 0.62
C PRO A 742 -30.71 19.08 0.39
N TYR A 743 -30.30 18.96 -0.87
CA TYR A 743 -28.90 19.15 -1.25
C TYR A 743 -28.40 20.54 -0.84
N ILE A 744 -27.52 20.57 0.16
CA ILE A 744 -26.86 21.78 0.63
C ILE A 744 -25.34 21.63 0.46
N THR A 745 -24.67 22.74 0.20
CA THR A 745 -23.21 22.80 0.24
C THR A 745 -22.72 22.94 1.67
N ARG A 746 -21.49 22.51 1.91
CA ARG A 746 -20.82 22.66 3.21
C ARG A 746 -20.68 24.14 3.56
N LYS A 747 -20.90 24.48 4.82
CA LYS A 747 -20.67 25.84 5.32
C LYS A 747 -19.16 26.14 5.31
N ARG A 748 -18.76 27.29 4.77
CA ARG A 748 -17.40 27.83 4.85
C ARG A 748 -17.43 29.20 5.54
N PRO A 749 -16.62 29.44 6.60
CA PRO A 749 -15.76 28.48 7.30
C PRO A 749 -16.56 27.31 7.90
N ILE A 750 -15.89 26.15 8.10
CA ILE A 750 -16.51 24.95 8.68
C ILE A 750 -17.12 25.31 10.03
N ALA A 751 -18.39 24.98 10.21
CA ALA A 751 -19.12 25.19 11.45
C ALA A 751 -20.34 24.26 11.50
N PRO A 752 -20.87 23.98 12.71
CA PRO A 752 -22.12 23.24 12.85
C PRO A 752 -23.29 23.95 12.15
N VAL A 753 -24.21 23.14 11.61
CA VAL A 753 -25.50 23.56 11.08
C VAL A 753 -26.61 22.74 11.74
N GLU A 754 -27.79 23.34 11.94
CA GLU A 754 -28.91 22.72 12.66
C GLU A 754 -30.14 22.56 11.77
N PHE A 755 -30.85 21.44 11.94
CA PHE A 755 -32.08 21.09 11.24
C PHE A 755 -33.07 20.45 12.21
N ASP A 756 -34.35 20.77 12.05
CA ASP A 756 -35.41 20.12 12.83
C ASP A 756 -35.64 18.69 12.32
N ILE A 757 -35.84 17.75 13.24
CA ILE A 757 -36.19 16.38 12.90
C ILE A 757 -37.71 16.24 13.00
N PRO A 758 -38.43 15.93 11.90
CA PRO A 758 -39.87 15.72 11.95
C PRO A 758 -40.23 14.63 12.96
N ARG A 759 -41.28 14.85 13.78
CA ARG A 759 -41.70 13.85 14.80
C ARG A 759 -41.97 12.48 14.20
N GLU A 760 -42.51 12.42 12.99
CA GLU A 760 -42.74 11.16 12.27
C GLU A 760 -41.49 10.30 12.11
N ALA A 761 -40.30 10.89 11.99
CA ALA A 761 -39.03 10.18 11.90
C ALA A 761 -38.55 9.58 13.23
N THR A 762 -39.15 9.96 14.37
CA THR A 762 -38.71 9.55 15.72
C THR A 762 -39.79 8.85 16.54
N LYS A 763 -41.05 8.82 16.06
CA LYS A 763 -42.22 8.20 16.75
C LYS A 763 -42.06 6.72 17.10
N SER A 764 -41.19 5.99 16.41
CA SER A 764 -40.91 4.57 16.70
C SER A 764 -39.90 4.38 17.85
N GLY A 765 -39.29 5.46 18.34
CA GLY A 765 -38.13 5.40 19.23
C GLY A 765 -36.82 5.04 18.52
N THR A 766 -36.83 4.92 17.20
CA THR A 766 -35.66 4.69 16.35
C THR A 766 -35.58 5.77 15.28
N LEU A 767 -34.40 6.33 15.06
CA LEU A 767 -34.12 7.29 13.99
C LEU A 767 -33.03 6.72 13.09
N GLU A 768 -33.34 6.59 11.80
CA GLU A 768 -32.35 6.23 10.78
C GLU A 768 -32.10 7.43 9.90
N LEU A 769 -30.85 7.88 9.77
CA LEU A 769 -30.45 8.98 8.89
C LEU A 769 -29.63 8.44 7.74
N THR A 770 -29.92 8.89 6.53
CA THR A 770 -29.16 8.56 5.32
C THR A 770 -28.74 9.81 4.59
N TRP A 771 -27.44 9.91 4.31
CA TRP A 771 -26.87 10.98 3.49
C TRP A 771 -26.60 10.49 2.07
N HIS A 772 -26.97 11.33 1.11
CA HIS A 772 -26.74 11.13 -0.31
C HIS A 772 -25.91 12.28 -0.89
N GLY A 773 -24.92 11.94 -1.70
CA GLY A 773 -24.19 12.88 -2.54
C GLY A 773 -24.68 12.88 -3.99
N PRO A 774 -24.07 13.67 -4.89
CA PRO A 774 -24.38 13.63 -6.32
C PRO A 774 -24.13 12.23 -6.90
N LYS A 775 -25.00 11.81 -7.81
CA LYS A 775 -24.90 10.52 -8.50
C LYS A 775 -24.03 10.61 -9.74
N GLY A 776 -23.44 9.49 -10.12
CA GLY A 776 -22.74 9.34 -11.40
C GLY A 776 -21.37 10.00 -11.48
N ILE A 777 -20.84 10.48 -10.35
CA ILE A 777 -19.53 11.15 -10.30
C ILE A 777 -18.39 10.21 -10.73
N GLY A 778 -17.44 10.74 -11.50
CA GLY A 778 -16.16 10.10 -11.84
C GLY A 778 -15.02 10.59 -10.93
N SER A 779 -13.77 10.52 -11.44
CA SER A 779 -12.55 10.94 -10.73
C SER A 779 -12.35 10.22 -9.38
N ASN A 780 -11.92 10.92 -8.33
CA ASN A 780 -11.52 10.34 -7.05
C ASN A 780 -12.62 9.59 -6.29
N GLY A 781 -13.88 9.70 -6.73
CA GLY A 781 -15.02 8.96 -6.19
C GLY A 781 -15.45 9.36 -4.77
N ARG A 782 -14.74 10.23 -4.05
CA ARG A 782 -15.15 10.69 -2.71
C ARG A 782 -16.51 11.36 -2.78
N ASN A 783 -17.44 11.11 -1.87
CA ASN A 783 -18.76 11.74 -1.98
C ASN A 783 -19.27 12.32 -0.67
N VAL A 784 -19.97 11.51 0.12
CA VAL A 784 -20.58 11.95 1.37
C VAL A 784 -19.51 11.95 2.44
N GLN A 785 -19.31 13.07 3.15
CA GLN A 785 -18.38 13.15 4.28
C GLN A 785 -19.04 13.93 5.42
N VAL A 786 -19.06 13.31 6.61
CA VAL A 786 -19.69 13.86 7.82
C VAL A 786 -18.73 13.65 8.99
N SER A 787 -18.43 14.73 9.72
CA SER A 787 -17.45 14.73 10.80
C SER A 787 -18.09 14.52 12.17
N GLU A 788 -19.06 15.35 12.52
CA GLU A 788 -19.73 15.30 13.82
C GLU A 788 -21.24 15.38 13.66
N ILE A 789 -21.97 14.74 14.56
CA ILE A 789 -23.42 14.83 14.65
C ILE A 789 -23.90 14.83 16.08
N TRP A 790 -24.93 15.63 16.35
CA TRP A 790 -25.69 15.60 17.58
C TRP A 790 -27.16 15.43 17.26
N ILE A 791 -27.83 14.55 18.01
CA ILE A 791 -29.28 14.48 18.07
C ILE A 791 -29.69 15.08 19.41
N ILE A 792 -30.27 16.28 19.38
CA ILE A 792 -30.53 17.09 20.56
C ILE A 792 -32.04 17.07 20.85
N LYS A 793 -32.42 16.67 22.07
CA LYS A 793 -33.80 16.75 22.56
C LYS A 793 -34.16 18.22 22.82
N LYS A 794 -35.30 18.66 22.27
CA LYS A 794 -35.81 20.04 22.44
C LYS A 794 -36.58 20.25 23.73
#